data_AF-A0A840LFK2-F1
#
_entry.id   AF-A0A840LFK2-F1
#
_cell.length_a   1.000
_cell.length_b   1.000
_cell.length_c   1.000
_cell.angle_alpha   90.00
_cell.angle_beta   90.00
_cell.angle_gamma   90.00
#
_symmetry.space_group_name_H-M   'P 1'
#
loop_
_entity.id
_entity.type
_entity.pdbx_description
1 polymer ?
#
loop_
_entity_poly.entity_id
_entity_poly.type
_entity_poly.pdbx_seq_one_letter_code
_entity_poly.pdbx_strand_id
1 'polypeptide(L)'
;MHTPAPVSRQAALSACSLALLLAACGGGSSSSPSPAPAPAPAPAPAPAPAPSPSLSGTAAAGAAIEGSVLAIDIKGKRSPLAAVGAGGAYTVDVSGMTAPFLLSVTGTVGGKQTVLTSIATAVGQTVNITPLTDLIVAAAAGAPAGSSLSETCLPDSSNSVPAACLTALQTATGGTRLKDALGQVTAMIAPLNSAGTDPLSGAFKADGTGLDGVLDRIVLGSNAAGQATVSLVATQTVIGQLDSSNALTITPPSTAQVQEADAVAGVLPEIQACLASLNALYPSSGFKAPTAAQVEPFIDPSFKAFGLGQAQVVSVLSSGEAPATAGFALQAKGLAHKDLSPLSSAEIAVLTDAAVDNKVATILGARPRGGSPVQLDSAGKARSAWVSVRVEGNTEALQFIKSAAYGGCPGGWRWAGTQRLEVHMAARVARDEGQSGLAALRRERAFHLERNIIEAAMEGGMPDVDKVDVRGPGIVAFSGKPAAPVGDKTKLTLTRSADPFISHYIVGDGKGFYGKRESLLSCTDLAAQSPLPAAGTPCMDESQVMPGRVYIWALKAAGSGQVVSAFPYEISAVPLSKAFALANAQHLFAQIGSVTPASIAAVNAAVAASSTAVLDDVFRIAYTQSSAYGSRADNCNFGLFNSGGDYILNAEANAVGMETGCSFNSKRLYAGNLAKPTQAAAAGSISVATTVLGNQLTTTRQLP
;
A
#
# COMPACT_ATOMS: atom_id res chain seq x y z
N MET A 1 -40.76 -14.81 -18.19
CA MET A 1 -41.14 -14.79 -19.62
C MET A 1 -41.80 -13.46 -19.91
N HIS A 2 -41.06 -12.51 -20.50
CA HIS A 2 -41.58 -11.47 -21.40
C HIS A 2 -40.36 -11.01 -22.19
N THR A 3 -40.34 -11.43 -23.45
CA THR A 3 -39.33 -11.11 -24.46
C THR A 3 -39.44 -9.65 -24.91
N PRO A 4 -38.34 -9.07 -25.40
CA PRO A 4 -38.27 -7.67 -25.84
C PRO A 4 -38.73 -7.52 -27.30
N ALA A 5 -39.10 -6.30 -27.69
CA ALA A 5 -39.45 -5.92 -29.06
C ALA A 5 -38.90 -4.50 -29.38
N PRO A 6 -38.65 -4.16 -30.67
CA PRO A 6 -37.39 -3.53 -31.10
C PRO A 6 -37.53 -2.15 -31.82
N VAL A 7 -36.37 -1.48 -31.98
CA VAL A 7 -35.88 -0.62 -33.11
C VAL A 7 -36.78 0.47 -33.74
N SER A 8 -36.29 1.71 -33.77
CA SER A 8 -36.11 2.58 -34.98
C SER A 8 -35.19 3.77 -34.57
N ARG A 9 -34.05 4.12 -35.19
CA ARG A 9 -33.64 4.51 -36.56
C ARG A 9 -34.39 5.71 -37.16
N GLN A 10 -33.73 6.88 -37.17
CA GLN A 10 -33.55 7.85 -38.28
C GLN A 10 -32.75 9.06 -37.72
N ALA A 11 -31.52 9.38 -38.14
CA ALA A 11 -31.01 9.88 -39.43
C ALA A 11 -31.33 11.36 -39.69
N ALA A 12 -30.30 12.22 -39.66
CA ALA A 12 -30.22 13.46 -40.44
C ALA A 12 -28.74 13.78 -40.78
N LEU A 13 -28.49 13.95 -42.07
CA LEU A 13 -27.22 14.22 -42.77
C LEU A 13 -26.95 15.73 -42.95
N SER A 14 -25.67 16.10 -43.06
CA SER A 14 -25.06 17.04 -44.06
C SER A 14 -23.56 17.19 -43.73
N ALA A 15 -22.57 16.64 -44.46
CA ALA A 15 -22.03 16.98 -45.80
C ALA A 15 -21.58 18.46 -45.89
N CYS A 16 -20.43 18.91 -46.38
CA CYS A 16 -19.29 18.40 -47.18
C CYS A 16 -18.11 19.40 -46.95
N SER A 17 -16.82 19.07 -47.11
CA SER A 17 -16.06 19.31 -48.36
C SER A 17 -14.59 18.87 -48.23
N LEU A 18 -13.99 18.57 -49.39
CA LEU A 18 -12.83 17.73 -49.67
C LEU A 18 -11.67 18.54 -50.31
N ALA A 19 -10.49 17.90 -50.41
CA ALA A 19 -9.34 18.08 -51.33
C ALA A 19 -8.07 18.73 -50.72
N LEU A 20 -6.92 18.05 -50.56
CA LEU A 20 -5.94 17.39 -51.49
C LEU A 20 -4.99 18.34 -52.23
N LEU A 21 -3.67 18.08 -52.08
CA LEU A 21 -2.53 18.09 -53.05
C LEU A 21 -1.21 18.43 -52.30
N LEU A 22 -0.26 17.48 -52.13
CA LEU A 22 0.88 17.07 -52.98
C LEU A 22 2.09 18.05 -53.09
N ALA A 23 3.21 17.59 -52.52
CA ALA A 23 4.62 17.60 -52.99
C ALA A 23 5.30 18.88 -53.56
N ALA A 24 6.48 19.21 -53.03
CA ALA A 24 7.65 19.60 -53.82
C ALA A 24 8.99 19.45 -53.06
N CYS A 25 9.98 18.93 -53.78
CA CYS A 25 11.42 18.93 -53.53
C CYS A 25 12.02 20.30 -53.91
N GLY A 26 13.15 20.70 -53.33
CA GLY A 26 13.95 21.81 -53.85
C GLY A 26 15.21 22.12 -53.04
N GLY A 27 16.39 21.81 -53.59
CA GLY A 27 17.69 22.33 -53.17
C GLY A 27 18.20 23.44 -54.10
N GLY A 28 19.32 24.10 -53.73
CA GLY A 28 20.21 24.79 -54.68
C GLY A 28 20.73 26.20 -54.34
N SER A 29 22.01 26.27 -53.98
CA SER A 29 23.08 27.26 -54.33
C SER A 29 23.06 28.76 -53.95
N SER A 30 24.11 29.13 -53.19
CA SER A 30 25.09 30.24 -53.35
C SER A 30 24.67 31.71 -53.47
N SER A 31 25.04 32.50 -52.44
CA SER A 31 25.70 33.82 -52.60
C SER A 31 26.25 34.31 -51.25
N SER A 32 27.57 34.44 -51.14
CA SER A 32 28.27 34.98 -49.96
C SER A 32 28.13 36.50 -49.84
N PRO A 33 27.78 37.04 -48.66
CA PRO A 33 28.12 38.40 -48.28
C PRO A 33 29.30 38.44 -47.28
N SER A 34 29.99 39.57 -47.31
CA SER A 34 31.23 39.95 -46.59
C SER A 34 31.23 39.63 -45.08
N PRO A 35 32.40 39.31 -44.46
CA PRO A 35 32.48 39.08 -43.02
C PRO A 35 32.18 40.34 -42.21
N ALA A 36 31.26 40.23 -41.25
CA ALA A 36 31.02 41.24 -40.22
C ALA A 36 32.07 41.14 -39.09
N PRO A 37 32.40 42.23 -38.38
CA PRO A 37 33.38 42.22 -37.28
C PRO A 37 32.98 41.24 -36.16
N ALA A 38 33.97 40.53 -35.62
CA ALA A 38 33.78 39.56 -34.54
C ALA A 38 33.09 40.18 -33.31
N PRO A 39 32.02 39.56 -32.77
CA PRO A 39 31.41 39.99 -31.51
C PRO A 39 32.41 39.90 -30.35
N ALA A 40 32.36 40.87 -29.44
CA ALA A 40 33.15 40.87 -28.21
C ALA A 40 32.91 39.57 -27.39
N PRO A 41 33.94 39.01 -26.71
CA PRO A 41 33.80 37.81 -25.91
C PRO A 41 32.68 37.97 -24.86
N ALA A 42 31.78 36.99 -24.82
CA ALA A 42 30.72 36.94 -23.83
C ALA A 42 31.32 36.94 -22.40
N PRO A 43 30.74 37.69 -21.44
CA PRO A 43 31.15 37.64 -20.04
C PRO A 43 31.15 36.20 -19.53
N ALA A 44 32.21 35.82 -18.82
CA ALA A 44 32.31 34.50 -18.21
C ALA A 44 31.07 34.23 -17.33
N PRO A 45 30.47 33.02 -17.39
CA PRO A 45 29.32 32.67 -16.57
C PRO A 45 29.62 32.93 -15.10
N ALA A 46 28.69 33.60 -14.40
CA ALA A 46 28.77 33.78 -12.96
C ALA A 46 28.95 32.40 -12.28
N PRO A 47 29.83 32.27 -11.27
CA PRO A 47 30.03 31.01 -10.56
C PRO A 47 28.69 30.44 -10.08
N ALA A 48 28.44 29.17 -10.37
CA ALA A 48 27.26 28.48 -9.88
C ALA A 48 27.18 28.61 -8.35
N PRO A 49 26.01 28.89 -7.76
CA PRO A 49 25.85 28.96 -6.32
C PRO A 49 26.40 27.70 -5.65
N ALA A 50 27.17 27.87 -4.57
CA ALA A 50 27.68 26.75 -3.80
C ALA A 50 26.49 25.85 -3.36
N PRO A 51 26.59 24.52 -3.52
CA PRO A 51 25.49 23.63 -3.18
C PRO A 51 25.15 23.75 -1.69
N SER A 52 23.85 23.90 -1.40
CA SER A 52 23.36 23.92 -0.02
C SER A 52 23.73 22.62 0.72
N PRO A 53 24.09 22.69 2.02
CA PRO A 53 24.36 21.52 2.86
C PRO A 53 23.23 20.50 2.79
N SER A 54 23.50 19.32 2.21
CA SER A 54 22.48 18.29 2.00
C SER A 54 23.03 16.88 2.27
N LEU A 55 22.11 15.96 2.49
CA LEU A 55 22.33 14.51 2.48
C LEU A 55 21.53 13.91 1.34
N SER A 56 22.08 12.93 0.64
CA SER A 56 21.40 12.28 -0.49
C SER A 56 21.60 10.78 -0.44
N GLY A 57 20.76 10.04 -1.15
CA GLY A 57 20.93 8.59 -1.30
C GLY A 57 19.67 7.94 -1.83
N THR A 58 19.56 6.64 -1.59
CA THR A 58 18.46 5.82 -2.11
C THR A 58 17.69 5.16 -0.97
N ALA A 59 16.38 5.37 -0.96
CA ALA A 59 15.43 4.77 -0.03
C ALA A 59 14.67 3.63 -0.74
N ALA A 60 15.01 2.38 -0.43
CA ALA A 60 14.50 1.21 -1.13
C ALA A 60 14.48 -0.06 -0.26
N ALA A 61 13.57 -0.97 -0.57
CA ALA A 61 13.50 -2.33 -0.01
C ALA A 61 13.16 -3.35 -1.11
N GLY A 62 13.98 -3.42 -2.16
CA GLY A 62 13.71 -4.16 -3.42
C GLY A 62 12.80 -3.39 -4.41
N ALA A 63 12.13 -2.36 -3.91
CA ALA A 63 11.55 -1.30 -4.74
C ALA A 63 11.72 0.04 -4.03
N ALA A 64 11.61 1.12 -4.79
CA ALA A 64 11.65 2.48 -4.25
C ALA A 64 10.57 2.64 -3.16
N ILE A 65 10.97 3.18 -2.00
CA ILE A 65 10.03 3.47 -0.92
C ILE A 65 9.16 4.64 -1.35
N GLU A 66 7.87 4.43 -1.45
CA GLU A 66 6.91 5.50 -1.67
C GLU A 66 6.66 6.20 -0.34
N GLY A 67 7.56 7.11 0.00
CA GLY A 67 7.53 7.82 1.28
C GLY A 67 8.23 9.17 1.25
N SER A 68 8.68 9.56 2.44
CA SER A 68 9.44 10.78 2.65
C SER A 68 10.48 10.55 3.74
N VAL A 69 11.61 11.25 3.60
CA VAL A 69 12.77 11.15 4.47
C VAL A 69 12.85 12.38 5.37
N LEU A 70 13.16 12.14 6.64
CA LEU A 70 13.47 13.11 7.66
C LEU A 70 14.91 12.89 8.16
N ALA A 71 15.66 13.97 8.40
CA ALA A 71 16.89 13.92 9.18
C ALA A 71 16.69 14.56 10.56
N ILE A 72 17.29 13.94 11.57
CA ILE A 72 17.40 14.44 12.94
C ILE A 72 18.87 14.54 13.28
N ASP A 73 19.30 15.70 13.74
CA ASP A 73 20.70 15.93 14.11
C ASP A 73 20.98 15.62 15.58
N ILE A 74 22.26 15.61 15.97
CA ILE A 74 22.69 15.29 17.33
C ILE A 74 22.22 16.31 18.39
N LYS A 75 21.74 17.48 17.97
CA LYS A 75 21.17 18.54 18.82
C LYS A 75 19.63 18.49 18.84
N GLY A 76 19.01 17.51 18.19
CA GLY A 76 17.56 17.36 18.10
C GLY A 76 16.88 18.28 17.08
N LYS A 77 17.63 18.93 16.19
CA LYS A 77 17.05 19.69 15.08
C LYS A 77 16.57 18.73 14.00
N ARG A 78 15.44 19.08 13.37
CA ARG A 78 14.77 18.29 12.33
C ARG A 78 14.85 19.00 10.99
N SER A 79 15.10 18.25 9.92
CA SER A 79 15.01 18.79 8.55
C SER A 79 13.54 18.95 8.12
N PRO A 80 13.27 19.74 7.07
CA PRO A 80 12.07 19.54 6.26
C PRO A 80 12.02 18.12 5.69
N LEU A 81 10.83 17.62 5.37
CA LEU A 81 10.70 16.33 4.69
C LEU A 81 11.15 16.42 3.23
N ALA A 82 11.92 15.43 2.82
CA ALA A 82 12.24 15.20 1.42
C ALA A 82 11.37 14.07 0.86
N ALA A 83 10.70 14.28 -0.27
CA ALA A 83 10.01 13.20 -0.97
C ALA A 83 11.03 12.20 -1.54
N VAL A 84 10.68 10.91 -1.50
CA VAL A 84 11.42 9.90 -2.25
C VAL A 84 10.95 9.92 -3.70
N GLY A 85 11.89 10.17 -4.62
CA GLY A 85 11.64 10.21 -6.06
C GLY A 85 11.64 8.83 -6.73
N ALA A 86 11.50 8.84 -8.05
CA ALA A 86 11.61 7.63 -8.86
C ALA A 86 12.97 6.93 -8.64
N GLY A 87 12.97 5.60 -8.61
CA GLY A 87 14.18 4.82 -8.32
C GLY A 87 14.72 4.96 -6.89
N GLY A 88 13.95 5.57 -5.98
CA GLY A 88 14.29 5.68 -4.56
C GLY A 88 15.16 6.88 -4.19
N ALA A 89 15.56 7.71 -5.15
CA ALA A 89 16.45 8.84 -4.91
C ALA A 89 15.80 9.90 -4.01
N TYR A 90 16.54 10.43 -3.04
CA TYR A 90 16.10 11.53 -2.19
C TYR A 90 17.23 12.52 -1.90
N THR A 91 16.88 13.74 -1.48
CA THR A 91 17.83 14.75 -1.01
C THR A 91 17.21 15.52 0.15
N VAL A 92 17.84 15.47 1.31
CA VAL A 92 17.42 16.18 2.53
C VAL A 92 18.29 17.41 2.72
N ASP A 93 17.66 18.57 2.90
CA ASP A 93 18.34 19.80 3.33
C ASP A 93 18.69 19.72 4.82
N VAL A 94 19.98 19.84 5.14
CA VAL A 94 20.50 19.83 6.52
C VAL A 94 21.13 21.17 6.91
N SER A 95 20.71 22.26 6.26
CA SER A 95 21.21 23.60 6.52
C SER A 95 21.05 24.02 7.98
N GLY A 96 22.18 24.40 8.59
CA GLY A 96 22.26 24.79 9.99
C GLY A 96 21.99 23.64 10.98
N MET A 97 22.18 22.38 10.58
CA MET A 97 22.13 21.20 11.44
C MET A 97 23.55 20.70 11.74
N THR A 98 23.73 19.89 12.79
CA THR A 98 25.04 19.40 13.27
C THR A 98 25.13 17.87 13.19
N ALA A 99 26.08 17.35 12.41
CA ALA A 99 26.34 15.90 12.35
C ALA A 99 26.74 15.32 13.73
N PRO A 100 26.49 14.02 14.01
CA PRO A 100 25.85 13.02 13.13
C PRO A 100 24.33 13.22 12.98
N PHE A 101 23.76 12.53 12.01
CA PHE A 101 22.34 12.57 11.67
C PHE A 101 21.73 11.16 11.70
N LEU A 102 20.57 11.04 12.34
CA LEU A 102 19.66 9.91 12.13
C LEU A 102 18.73 10.26 10.97
N LEU A 103 18.66 9.41 9.97
CA LEU A 103 17.69 9.51 8.89
C LEU A 103 16.59 8.48 9.11
N SER A 104 15.34 8.89 8.90
CA SER A 104 14.18 8.00 8.94
C SER A 104 13.37 8.21 7.66
N VAL A 105 13.02 7.11 7.00
CA VAL A 105 12.02 7.11 5.93
C VAL A 105 10.73 6.52 6.47
N THR A 106 9.60 7.17 6.18
CA THR A 106 8.26 6.63 6.41
C THR A 106 7.51 6.60 5.10
N GLY A 107 6.98 5.44 4.72
CA GLY A 107 6.28 5.26 3.45
C GLY A 107 5.74 3.85 3.27
N THR A 108 5.60 3.45 2.01
CA THR A 108 5.16 2.09 1.65
C THR A 108 6.07 1.45 0.60
N VAL A 109 6.25 0.13 0.70
CA VAL A 109 6.88 -0.72 -0.33
C VAL A 109 6.00 -1.95 -0.51
N GLY A 110 5.68 -2.32 -1.75
CA GLY A 110 4.76 -3.44 -1.99
C GLY A 110 3.38 -3.24 -1.33
N GLY A 111 2.94 -1.99 -1.14
CA GLY A 111 1.71 -1.66 -0.41
C GLY A 111 1.77 -1.78 1.10
N LYS A 112 2.92 -2.19 1.66
CA LYS A 112 3.11 -2.39 3.08
C LYS A 112 3.73 -1.17 3.70
N GLN A 113 3.23 -0.77 4.86
CA GLN A 113 3.85 0.25 5.67
C GLN A 113 5.30 -0.13 5.98
N THR A 114 6.22 0.80 5.74
CA THR A 114 7.64 0.62 5.98
C THR A 114 8.20 1.85 6.65
N VAL A 115 8.91 1.63 7.75
CA VAL A 115 9.69 2.63 8.47
C VAL A 115 11.09 2.06 8.64
N LEU A 116 12.08 2.78 8.12
CA LEU A 116 13.48 2.35 8.14
C LEU A 116 14.37 3.51 8.54
N THR A 117 15.45 3.19 9.22
CA THR A 117 16.45 4.15 9.68
C THR A 117 17.80 3.96 9.00
N SER A 118 18.57 5.04 8.99
CA SER A 118 19.98 5.04 8.58
C SER A 118 20.72 6.16 9.32
N ILE A 119 22.05 6.17 9.24
CA ILE A 119 22.88 7.17 9.92
C ILE A 119 23.85 7.80 8.93
N ALA A 120 24.00 9.12 9.05
CA ALA A 120 25.07 9.88 8.43
C ALA A 120 25.99 10.44 9.51
N THR A 121 27.31 10.34 9.32
CA THR A 121 28.30 10.88 10.25
C THR A 121 28.83 12.25 9.82
N ALA A 122 28.51 12.70 8.60
CA ALA A 122 28.94 13.98 8.06
C ALA A 122 27.92 14.57 7.07
N VAL A 123 27.95 15.88 6.88
CA VAL A 123 27.19 16.59 5.83
C VAL A 123 27.75 16.20 4.45
N GLY A 124 26.89 16.10 3.43
CA GLY A 124 27.29 15.74 2.06
C GLY A 124 27.48 14.24 1.83
N GLN A 125 27.29 13.40 2.86
CA GLN A 125 27.41 11.96 2.75
C GLN A 125 26.27 11.37 1.91
N THR A 126 26.59 10.36 1.09
CA THR A 126 25.59 9.45 0.51
C THR A 126 25.13 8.46 1.55
N VAL A 127 23.82 8.38 1.78
CA VAL A 127 23.21 7.58 2.84
C VAL A 127 22.06 6.79 2.26
N ASN A 128 22.21 5.49 2.19
CA ASN A 128 21.12 4.60 1.79
C ASN A 128 20.17 4.39 2.96
N ILE A 129 18.87 4.27 2.68
CA ILE A 129 17.87 3.90 3.67
C ILE A 129 17.20 2.61 3.18
N THR A 130 17.68 1.49 3.69
CA THR A 130 17.28 0.14 3.28
C THR A 130 17.05 -0.73 4.50
N PRO A 131 16.41 -1.90 4.34
CA PRO A 131 16.30 -2.88 5.43
C PRO A 131 17.66 -3.28 6.04
N LEU A 132 18.74 -3.23 5.24
CA LEU A 132 20.09 -3.50 5.71
C LEU A 132 20.66 -2.36 6.56
N THR A 133 20.46 -1.10 6.15
CA THR A 133 20.95 0.04 6.94
C THR A 133 20.17 0.20 8.24
N ASP A 134 18.89 -0.13 8.23
CA ASP A 134 18.06 -0.14 9.44
C ASP A 134 18.56 -1.19 10.44
N LEU A 135 18.93 -2.39 9.96
CA LEU A 135 19.57 -3.41 10.79
C LEU A 135 20.93 -2.95 11.34
N ILE A 136 21.75 -2.26 10.52
CA ILE A 136 23.04 -1.68 10.94
C ILE A 136 22.81 -0.68 12.08
N VAL A 137 21.85 0.22 11.92
CA VAL A 137 21.52 1.24 12.93
C VAL A 137 21.00 0.59 14.21
N ALA A 138 20.08 -0.37 14.09
CA ALA A 138 19.54 -1.10 15.23
C ALA A 138 20.63 -1.79 16.06
N ALA A 139 21.52 -2.54 15.40
CA ALA A 139 22.65 -3.20 16.05
C ALA A 139 23.62 -2.19 16.68
N ALA A 140 23.95 -1.10 16.00
CA ALA A 140 24.86 -0.08 16.51
C ALA A 140 24.27 0.68 17.72
N ALA A 141 22.99 1.06 17.64
CA ALA A 141 22.26 1.76 18.69
C ALA A 141 21.96 0.86 19.90
N GLY A 142 21.97 -0.46 19.73
CA GLY A 142 21.44 -1.40 20.72
C GLY A 142 19.92 -1.28 20.88
N ALA A 143 19.22 -0.92 19.80
CA ALA A 143 17.78 -0.73 19.77
C ALA A 143 17.10 -1.75 18.84
N PRO A 144 15.79 -2.02 18.98
CA PRO A 144 15.07 -2.82 17.99
C PRO A 144 15.08 -2.13 16.62
N ALA A 145 15.15 -2.94 15.55
CA ALA A 145 15.04 -2.44 14.18
C ALA A 145 13.60 -2.07 13.81
N GLY A 146 13.42 -1.49 12.62
CA GLY A 146 12.13 -1.08 12.08
C GLY A 146 11.65 0.25 12.66
N SER A 147 10.36 0.33 12.96
CA SER A 147 9.73 1.57 13.39
C SER A 147 10.14 1.99 14.80
N SER A 148 10.63 1.11 15.66
CA SER A 148 10.85 1.39 17.09
C SER A 148 11.80 2.57 17.35
N LEU A 149 12.93 2.65 16.64
CA LEU A 149 13.84 3.78 16.79
C LEU A 149 13.23 5.08 16.23
N SER A 150 12.54 5.00 15.09
CA SER A 150 11.85 6.15 14.50
C SER A 150 10.72 6.66 15.39
N GLU A 151 9.97 5.77 16.04
CA GLU A 151 8.91 6.06 17.00
C GLU A 151 9.47 6.72 18.26
N THR A 152 10.60 6.23 18.76
CA THR A 152 11.34 6.87 19.87
C THR A 152 11.78 8.29 19.54
N CYS A 153 11.95 8.60 18.26
CA CYS A 153 12.35 9.90 17.74
C CYS A 153 11.19 10.82 17.36
N LEU A 154 9.95 10.40 17.57
CA LEU A 154 8.78 11.26 17.32
C LEU A 154 8.81 12.47 18.27
N PRO A 155 8.49 13.67 17.76
CA PRO A 155 8.45 14.87 18.58
C PRO A 155 7.38 14.73 19.67
N ASP A 156 7.68 15.25 20.85
CA ASP A 156 6.67 15.42 21.89
C ASP A 156 5.69 16.57 21.58
N SER A 157 4.75 16.84 22.49
CA SER A 157 3.79 17.95 22.35
C SER A 157 4.44 19.34 22.34
N SER A 158 5.71 19.46 22.73
CA SER A 158 6.52 20.68 22.61
C SER A 158 7.31 20.76 21.30
N ASN A 159 7.10 19.79 20.40
CA ASN A 159 7.83 19.61 19.15
C ASN A 159 9.33 19.36 19.34
N SER A 160 9.73 18.85 20.51
CA SER A 160 11.12 18.52 20.85
C SER A 160 11.43 17.05 20.56
N VAL A 161 12.65 16.76 20.08
CA VAL A 161 13.11 15.38 19.89
C VAL A 161 13.42 14.75 21.25
N PRO A 162 12.87 13.56 21.58
CA PRO A 162 13.10 12.92 22.88
C PRO A 162 14.57 12.60 23.15
N ALA A 163 15.00 12.73 24.41
CA ALA A 163 16.37 12.42 24.82
C ALA A 163 16.78 10.97 24.49
N ALA A 164 15.85 10.01 24.55
CA ALA A 164 16.10 8.63 24.19
C ALA A 164 16.55 8.46 22.72
N CYS A 165 16.00 9.27 21.81
CA CYS A 165 16.43 9.30 20.41
C CYS A 165 17.88 9.79 20.27
N LEU A 166 18.22 10.87 20.98
CA LEU A 166 19.57 11.45 20.96
C LEU A 166 20.59 10.48 21.56
N THR A 167 20.25 9.80 22.67
CA THR A 167 21.08 8.76 23.27
C THR A 167 21.32 7.59 22.31
N ALA A 168 20.29 7.14 21.58
CA ALA A 168 20.43 6.08 20.59
C ALA A 168 21.36 6.49 19.44
N LEU A 169 21.22 7.72 18.92
CA LEU A 169 22.12 8.27 17.89
C LEU A 169 23.57 8.39 18.40
N GLN A 170 23.78 8.90 19.61
CA GLN A 170 25.09 8.98 20.25
C GLN A 170 25.71 7.59 20.44
N THR A 171 24.91 6.61 20.86
CA THR A 171 25.35 5.22 21.07
C THR A 171 25.77 4.60 19.75
N ALA A 172 24.96 4.73 18.70
CA ALA A 172 25.25 4.16 17.39
C ALA A 172 26.52 4.76 16.76
N THR A 173 26.71 6.08 16.90
CA THR A 173 27.84 6.80 16.31
C THR A 173 29.08 6.86 17.20
N GLY A 174 28.99 6.37 18.44
CA GLY A 174 30.10 6.31 19.39
C GLY A 174 31.02 5.11 19.17
N GLY A 175 32.33 5.33 19.22
CA GLY A 175 33.33 4.26 19.13
C GLY A 175 33.31 3.52 17.79
N THR A 176 33.35 2.20 17.82
CA THR A 176 33.39 1.34 16.61
C THR A 176 32.03 0.74 16.24
N ARG A 177 30.96 0.99 17.02
CA ARG A 177 29.68 0.28 16.90
C ARG A 177 29.08 0.30 15.50
N LEU A 178 28.98 1.48 14.87
CA LEU A 178 28.50 1.61 13.49
C LEU A 178 29.37 0.85 12.49
N LYS A 179 30.70 0.91 12.66
CA LYS A 179 31.66 0.22 11.79
C LYS A 179 31.57 -1.29 11.96
N ASP A 180 31.41 -1.78 13.18
CA ASP A 180 31.31 -3.21 13.50
C ASP A 180 30.01 -3.78 12.94
N ALA A 181 28.88 -3.10 13.15
CA ALA A 181 27.58 -3.47 12.59
C ALA A 181 27.60 -3.47 11.04
N LEU A 182 28.21 -2.45 10.42
CA LEU A 182 28.41 -2.41 8.97
C LEU A 182 29.26 -3.58 8.47
N GLY A 183 30.34 -3.92 9.18
CA GLY A 183 31.20 -5.07 8.86
C GLY A 183 30.45 -6.40 8.91
N GLN A 184 29.62 -6.60 9.94
CA GLN A 184 28.77 -7.80 10.07
C GLN A 184 27.75 -7.90 8.93
N VAL A 185 27.04 -6.81 8.62
CA VAL A 185 26.06 -6.80 7.52
C VAL A 185 26.73 -6.99 6.16
N THR A 186 27.89 -6.40 5.94
CA THR A 186 28.68 -6.61 4.70
C THR A 186 29.09 -8.07 4.56
N ALA A 187 29.57 -8.70 5.63
CA ALA A 187 29.93 -10.13 5.62
C ALA A 187 28.71 -11.04 5.40
N MET A 188 27.56 -10.70 5.98
CA MET A 188 26.30 -11.42 5.80
C MET A 188 25.86 -11.47 4.33
N ILE A 189 25.92 -10.32 3.63
CA ILE A 189 25.43 -10.22 2.24
C ILE A 189 26.51 -10.48 1.19
N ALA A 190 27.78 -10.65 1.57
CA ALA A 190 28.90 -10.77 0.63
C ALA A 190 28.66 -11.82 -0.50
N PRO A 191 28.04 -13.01 -0.23
CA PRO A 191 27.73 -13.96 -1.29
C PRO A 191 26.70 -13.47 -2.33
N LEU A 192 25.86 -12.51 -1.96
CA LEU A 192 24.83 -11.90 -2.84
C LEU A 192 25.32 -10.60 -3.47
N ASN A 193 26.25 -9.89 -2.82
CA ASN A 193 26.78 -8.58 -3.19
C ASN A 193 28.17 -8.70 -3.83
N SER A 194 28.25 -9.35 -5.00
CA SER A 194 29.53 -9.60 -5.68
C SER A 194 30.29 -8.35 -6.07
N ALA A 195 29.59 -7.21 -6.24
CA ALA A 195 30.20 -5.90 -6.52
C ALA A 195 30.85 -5.26 -5.29
N GLY A 196 30.58 -5.78 -4.09
CA GLY A 196 31.10 -5.22 -2.84
C GLY A 196 30.57 -3.82 -2.54
N THR A 197 29.40 -3.46 -3.06
CA THR A 197 28.80 -2.14 -2.84
C THR A 197 28.51 -1.96 -1.35
N ASP A 198 29.03 -0.88 -0.76
CA ASP A 198 28.75 -0.55 0.65
C ASP A 198 27.23 -0.37 0.86
N PRO A 199 26.58 -1.17 1.73
CA PRO A 199 25.14 -1.07 1.94
C PRO A 199 24.73 0.28 2.57
N LEU A 200 25.61 0.95 3.31
CA LEU A 200 25.33 2.23 3.97
C LEU A 200 25.50 3.42 3.04
N SER A 201 26.54 3.44 2.21
CA SER A 201 26.93 4.64 1.45
C SER A 201 27.14 4.45 -0.06
N GLY A 202 27.14 3.20 -0.55
CA GLY A 202 27.33 2.90 -1.95
C GLY A 202 26.14 3.34 -2.81
N ALA A 203 26.38 4.14 -3.84
CA ALA A 203 25.31 4.62 -4.71
C ALA A 203 24.64 3.47 -5.47
N PHE A 204 23.31 3.45 -5.47
CA PHE A 204 22.51 2.48 -6.23
C PHE A 204 21.14 3.08 -6.59
N LYS A 205 20.40 2.39 -7.46
CA LYS A 205 19.01 2.73 -7.82
C LYS A 205 18.12 1.53 -7.53
N ALA A 206 16.85 1.79 -7.21
CA ALA A 206 15.84 0.75 -7.08
C ALA A 206 15.37 0.26 -8.46
N ASP A 207 16.22 -0.49 -9.16
CA ASP A 207 16.01 -1.01 -10.53
C ASP A 207 16.32 -2.51 -10.69
N GLY A 208 16.46 -3.24 -9.58
CA GLY A 208 16.78 -4.66 -9.54
C GLY A 208 18.25 -5.00 -9.83
N THR A 209 19.12 -3.99 -9.98
CA THR A 209 20.56 -4.20 -10.21
C THR A 209 21.41 -3.83 -9.00
N GLY A 210 22.68 -4.28 -8.99
CA GLY A 210 23.63 -3.95 -7.93
C GLY A 210 23.09 -4.27 -6.53
N LEU A 211 23.13 -3.28 -5.62
CA LEU A 211 22.64 -3.44 -4.26
C LEU A 211 21.12 -3.66 -4.20
N ASP A 212 20.33 -3.10 -5.13
CA ASP A 212 18.88 -3.33 -5.14
C ASP A 212 18.56 -4.78 -5.49
N GLY A 213 19.32 -5.37 -6.41
CA GLY A 213 19.23 -6.81 -6.66
C GLY A 213 19.51 -7.63 -5.39
N VAL A 214 20.41 -7.18 -4.50
CA VAL A 214 20.61 -7.85 -3.20
C VAL A 214 19.36 -7.71 -2.33
N LEU A 215 18.74 -6.53 -2.31
CA LEU A 215 17.50 -6.27 -1.58
C LEU A 215 16.35 -7.15 -2.10
N ASP A 216 16.26 -7.41 -3.40
CA ASP A 216 15.25 -8.30 -4.01
C ASP A 216 15.40 -9.77 -3.59
N ARG A 217 16.59 -10.15 -3.12
CA ARG A 217 16.90 -11.52 -2.67
C ARG A 217 16.65 -11.72 -1.20
N ILE A 218 16.39 -10.66 -0.42
CA ILE A 218 16.20 -10.71 1.02
C ILE A 218 14.87 -10.12 1.45
N VAL A 219 14.40 -10.54 2.62
CA VAL A 219 13.25 -9.96 3.30
C VAL A 219 13.61 -9.68 4.74
N LEU A 220 13.24 -8.50 5.23
CA LEU A 220 13.28 -8.20 6.66
C LEU A 220 11.97 -8.64 7.29
N GLY A 221 12.08 -9.35 8.41
CA GLY A 221 10.94 -9.73 9.23
C GLY A 221 11.31 -9.66 10.69
N SER A 222 10.46 -10.23 11.55
CA SER A 222 10.80 -10.45 12.95
C SER A 222 10.48 -11.86 13.40
N ASN A 223 11.25 -12.34 14.37
CA ASN A 223 10.99 -13.63 14.99
C ASN A 223 9.77 -13.57 15.94
N ALA A 224 9.50 -14.65 16.66
CA ALA A 224 8.39 -14.72 17.61
C ALA A 224 8.55 -13.78 18.82
N ALA A 225 9.79 -13.38 19.14
CA ALA A 225 10.11 -12.42 20.20
C ALA A 225 10.13 -10.96 19.71
N GLY A 226 9.79 -10.71 18.43
CA GLY A 226 9.78 -9.37 17.84
C GLY A 226 11.16 -8.86 17.41
N GLN A 227 12.22 -9.67 17.49
CA GLN A 227 13.56 -9.26 17.05
C GLN A 227 13.68 -9.33 15.54
N ALA A 228 14.42 -8.38 14.95
CA ALA A 228 14.61 -8.31 13.52
C ALA A 228 15.38 -9.52 12.96
N THR A 229 14.96 -9.96 11.79
CA THR A 229 15.55 -11.07 11.03
C THR A 229 15.70 -10.68 9.57
N VAL A 230 16.77 -11.13 8.92
CA VAL A 230 16.99 -11.08 7.48
C VAL A 230 16.89 -12.49 6.96
N SER A 231 15.99 -12.73 6.01
CA SER A 231 15.85 -14.05 5.39
C SER A 231 15.97 -13.97 3.88
N LEU A 232 16.37 -15.06 3.23
CA LEU A 232 16.34 -15.15 1.77
C LEU A 232 14.89 -15.25 1.28
N VAL A 233 14.53 -14.50 0.23
CA VAL A 233 13.18 -14.59 -0.36
C VAL A 233 12.91 -16.00 -0.90
N ALA A 234 13.91 -16.59 -1.56
CA ALA A 234 13.79 -17.90 -2.21
C ALA A 234 13.55 -19.06 -1.26
N THR A 235 14.16 -19.05 -0.07
CA THR A 235 14.15 -20.20 0.85
C THR A 235 13.55 -19.89 2.22
N GLN A 236 13.35 -18.62 2.54
CA GLN A 236 12.97 -18.13 3.86
C GLN A 236 13.99 -18.51 4.96
N THR A 237 15.22 -18.87 4.57
CA THR A 237 16.31 -19.13 5.51
C THR A 237 16.80 -17.82 6.11
N VAL A 238 16.89 -17.76 7.44
CA VAL A 238 17.46 -16.63 8.16
C VAL A 238 18.97 -16.58 7.94
N ILE A 239 19.48 -15.43 7.49
CA ILE A 239 20.90 -15.16 7.26
C ILE A 239 21.46 -14.10 8.22
N GLY A 240 20.58 -13.41 8.94
CA GLY A 240 20.95 -12.52 10.05
C GLY A 240 19.81 -12.30 11.01
N GLN A 241 20.11 -12.09 12.29
CA GLN A 241 19.10 -11.90 13.33
C GLN A 241 19.68 -11.12 14.53
N LEU A 242 18.87 -10.21 15.07
CA LEU A 242 19.14 -9.59 16.38
C LEU A 242 18.70 -10.53 17.51
N ASP A 243 19.49 -10.61 18.57
CA ASP A 243 19.11 -11.28 19.82
C ASP A 243 18.39 -10.34 20.80
N SER A 244 18.12 -10.81 22.02
CA SER A 244 17.39 -10.03 23.04
C SER A 244 18.19 -8.86 23.61
N SER A 245 19.50 -8.88 23.40
CA SER A 245 20.42 -7.77 23.68
C SER A 245 20.64 -6.86 22.47
N ASN A 246 19.89 -7.05 21.38
CA ASN A 246 20.04 -6.36 20.11
C ASN A 246 21.44 -6.55 19.48
N ALA A 247 22.13 -7.66 19.80
CA ALA A 247 23.36 -8.03 19.12
C ALA A 247 23.05 -8.80 17.82
N LEU A 248 23.77 -8.46 16.75
CA LEU A 248 23.57 -9.08 15.44
C LEU A 248 24.36 -10.39 15.33
N THR A 249 23.63 -11.46 15.02
CA THR A 249 24.15 -12.76 14.61
C THR A 249 23.98 -12.91 13.11
N ILE A 250 24.96 -13.50 12.42
CA ILE A 250 24.93 -13.67 10.95
C ILE A 250 25.25 -15.10 10.55
N THR A 251 24.69 -15.54 9.44
CA THR A 251 24.96 -16.82 8.77
C THR A 251 24.90 -16.56 7.27
N PRO A 252 26.05 -16.28 6.61
CA PRO A 252 26.08 -15.99 5.19
C PRO A 252 25.47 -17.13 4.35
N PRO A 253 24.78 -16.81 3.23
CA PRO A 253 24.22 -17.82 2.34
C PRO A 253 25.27 -18.79 1.78
N SER A 254 24.90 -20.07 1.68
CA SER A 254 25.66 -21.07 0.91
C SER A 254 25.53 -20.85 -0.60
N THR A 255 26.44 -21.43 -1.39
CA THR A 255 26.39 -21.33 -2.87
C THR A 255 25.06 -21.80 -3.47
N ALA A 256 24.47 -22.88 -2.94
CA ALA A 256 23.18 -23.38 -3.41
C ALA A 256 22.05 -22.36 -3.12
N GLN A 257 22.08 -21.72 -1.95
CA GLN A 257 21.12 -20.68 -1.60
C GLN A 257 21.28 -19.42 -2.45
N VAL A 258 22.50 -19.06 -2.83
CA VAL A 258 22.74 -17.94 -3.78
C VAL A 258 22.11 -18.27 -5.15
N GLN A 259 22.29 -19.50 -5.66
CA GLN A 259 21.69 -19.92 -6.93
C GLN A 259 20.15 -19.86 -6.89
N GLU A 260 19.53 -20.31 -5.79
CA GLU A 260 18.08 -20.18 -5.61
C GLU A 260 17.62 -18.72 -5.51
N ALA A 261 18.39 -17.86 -4.83
CA ALA A 261 18.11 -16.43 -4.73
C ALA A 261 18.21 -15.72 -6.09
N ASP A 262 19.21 -16.07 -6.91
CA ASP A 262 19.39 -15.54 -8.26
C ASP A 262 18.23 -15.92 -9.19
N ALA A 263 17.69 -17.14 -9.06
CA ALA A 263 16.52 -17.57 -9.82
C ALA A 263 15.26 -16.75 -9.48
N VAL A 264 15.17 -16.22 -8.25
CA VAL A 264 14.05 -15.39 -7.79
C VAL A 264 14.22 -13.91 -8.18
N ALA A 265 15.45 -13.39 -8.22
CA ALA A 265 15.72 -11.98 -8.50
C ALA A 265 15.16 -11.50 -9.85
N GLY A 266 15.09 -12.37 -10.87
CA GLY A 266 14.53 -12.02 -12.18
C GLY A 266 13.00 -11.93 -12.24
N VAL A 267 12.28 -12.43 -11.23
CA VAL A 267 10.82 -12.57 -11.28
C VAL A 267 10.09 -11.24 -11.32
N LEU A 268 10.43 -10.32 -10.43
CA LEU A 268 9.73 -9.03 -10.33
C LEU A 268 9.94 -8.17 -11.59
N PRO A 269 11.17 -8.00 -12.13
CA PRO A 269 11.40 -7.31 -13.40
C PRO A 269 10.64 -7.92 -14.59
N GLU A 270 10.60 -9.25 -14.70
CA GLU A 270 9.84 -9.92 -15.76
C GLU A 270 8.33 -9.61 -15.67
N ILE A 271 7.76 -9.66 -14.47
CA ILE A 271 6.34 -9.34 -14.24
C ILE A 271 6.06 -7.85 -14.52
N GLN A 272 6.95 -6.96 -14.11
CA GLN A 272 6.83 -5.53 -14.42
C GLN A 272 6.82 -5.27 -15.93
N ALA A 273 7.69 -5.94 -16.71
CA ALA A 273 7.69 -5.85 -18.17
C ALA A 273 6.39 -6.39 -18.79
N CYS A 274 5.85 -7.47 -18.23
CA CYS A 274 4.56 -8.03 -18.63
C CYS A 274 3.40 -7.04 -18.39
N LEU A 275 3.34 -6.46 -17.19
CA LEU A 275 2.32 -5.48 -16.82
C LEU A 275 2.45 -4.19 -17.64
N ALA A 276 3.67 -3.76 -17.98
CA ALA A 276 3.86 -2.62 -18.87
C ALA A 276 3.22 -2.86 -20.25
N SER A 277 3.30 -4.10 -20.75
CA SER A 277 2.67 -4.48 -22.03
C SER A 277 1.14 -4.53 -21.94
N LEU A 278 0.59 -5.00 -20.82
CA LEU A 278 -0.86 -4.92 -20.54
C LEU A 278 -1.32 -3.47 -20.42
N ASN A 279 -0.61 -2.64 -19.64
CA ASN A 279 -0.93 -1.23 -19.44
C ASN A 279 -0.87 -0.42 -20.75
N ALA A 280 -0.02 -0.81 -21.69
CA ALA A 280 0.06 -0.19 -23.01
C ALA A 280 -1.24 -0.34 -23.83
N LEU A 281 -2.12 -1.29 -23.49
CA LEU A 281 -3.46 -1.41 -24.08
C LEU A 281 -4.42 -0.30 -23.59
N TYR A 282 -4.07 0.40 -22.52
CA TYR A 282 -4.91 1.41 -21.86
C TYR A 282 -4.24 2.79 -21.81
N PRO A 283 -3.82 3.37 -22.95
CA PRO A 283 -3.14 4.66 -22.94
C PRO A 283 -4.03 5.77 -22.40
N SER A 284 -3.46 6.72 -21.66
CA SER A 284 -4.20 7.88 -21.12
C SER A 284 -4.71 8.84 -22.21
N SER A 285 -4.17 8.76 -23.42
CA SER A 285 -4.59 9.55 -24.58
C SER A 285 -4.87 8.64 -25.77
N GLY A 286 -5.93 8.95 -26.53
CA GLY A 286 -6.33 8.14 -27.68
C GLY A 286 -6.85 6.75 -27.33
N PHE A 287 -7.35 6.56 -26.11
CA PHE A 287 -7.84 5.27 -25.62
C PHE A 287 -8.93 4.69 -26.53
N LYS A 288 -8.77 3.41 -26.85
CA LYS A 288 -9.78 2.56 -27.45
C LYS A 288 -9.80 1.26 -26.65
N ALA A 289 -10.99 0.84 -26.22
CA ALA A 289 -11.15 -0.41 -25.49
C ALA A 289 -10.46 -1.56 -26.24
N PRO A 290 -9.58 -2.33 -25.57
CA PRO A 290 -8.95 -3.49 -26.18
C PRO A 290 -9.99 -4.59 -26.42
N THR A 291 -9.71 -5.45 -27.39
CA THR A 291 -10.51 -6.65 -27.64
C THR A 291 -10.20 -7.74 -26.62
N ALA A 292 -11.14 -8.65 -26.38
CA ALA A 292 -10.92 -9.82 -25.51
C ALA A 292 -9.66 -10.60 -25.91
N ALA A 293 -9.41 -10.78 -27.22
CA ALA A 293 -8.22 -11.47 -27.73
C ALA A 293 -6.88 -10.76 -27.42
N GLN A 294 -6.90 -9.44 -27.19
CA GLN A 294 -5.72 -8.69 -26.76
C GLN A 294 -5.47 -8.82 -25.25
N VAL A 295 -6.54 -8.97 -24.46
CA VAL A 295 -6.46 -9.05 -22.99
C VAL A 295 -6.23 -10.48 -22.50
N GLU A 296 -6.94 -11.46 -23.09
CA GLU A 296 -6.95 -12.86 -22.67
C GLU A 296 -5.55 -13.48 -22.48
N PRO A 297 -4.54 -13.22 -23.33
CA PRO A 297 -3.20 -13.77 -23.12
C PRO A 297 -2.55 -13.41 -21.78
N PHE A 298 -2.93 -12.26 -21.19
CA PHE A 298 -2.42 -11.76 -19.90
C PHE A 298 -3.10 -12.38 -18.69
N ILE A 299 -4.25 -13.05 -18.86
CA ILE A 299 -5.06 -13.59 -17.78
C ILE A 299 -4.94 -15.11 -17.77
N ASP A 300 -4.53 -15.67 -16.63
CA ASP A 300 -4.37 -17.12 -16.49
C ASP A 300 -5.75 -17.82 -16.52
N PRO A 301 -5.86 -19.04 -17.11
CA PRO A 301 -7.10 -19.82 -17.07
C PRO A 301 -7.60 -20.13 -15.66
N SER A 302 -6.70 -20.19 -14.67
CA SER A 302 -7.05 -20.40 -13.27
C SER A 302 -7.46 -19.11 -12.55
N PHE A 303 -7.60 -17.98 -13.26
CA PHE A 303 -7.88 -16.68 -12.65
C PHE A 303 -9.09 -16.72 -11.72
N LYS A 304 -8.87 -16.20 -10.50
CA LYS A 304 -9.90 -16.03 -9.50
C LYS A 304 -9.61 -14.78 -8.65
N ALA A 305 -10.48 -13.79 -8.71
CA ALA A 305 -10.46 -12.59 -7.87
C ALA A 305 -11.85 -11.92 -7.90
N PHE A 306 -12.25 -11.16 -6.89
CA PHE A 306 -13.55 -10.46 -6.84
C PHE A 306 -14.79 -11.36 -7.06
N GLY A 307 -14.69 -12.68 -6.82
CA GLY A 307 -15.74 -13.64 -7.21
C GLY A 307 -15.86 -13.88 -8.73
N LEU A 308 -14.96 -13.31 -9.52
CA LEU A 308 -14.87 -13.42 -10.97
C LEU A 308 -13.88 -14.52 -11.38
N GLY A 309 -14.23 -15.23 -12.45
CA GLY A 309 -13.31 -16.09 -13.20
C GLY A 309 -12.69 -15.37 -14.38
N GLN A 310 -11.84 -16.08 -15.13
CA GLN A 310 -11.12 -15.56 -16.30
C GLN A 310 -12.03 -14.88 -17.31
N ALA A 311 -13.13 -15.52 -17.71
CA ALA A 311 -14.03 -15.00 -18.73
C ALA A 311 -14.65 -13.66 -18.31
N GLN A 312 -15.06 -13.53 -17.04
CA GLN A 312 -15.63 -12.29 -16.54
C GLN A 312 -14.59 -11.16 -16.48
N VAL A 313 -13.37 -11.42 -15.99
CA VAL A 313 -12.36 -10.37 -15.93
C VAL A 313 -11.91 -9.92 -17.34
N VAL A 314 -11.80 -10.84 -18.30
CA VAL A 314 -11.52 -10.48 -19.70
C VAL A 314 -12.63 -9.63 -20.28
N SER A 315 -13.89 -9.96 -20.01
CA SER A 315 -15.04 -9.16 -20.44
C SER A 315 -15.00 -7.75 -19.84
N VAL A 316 -14.71 -7.64 -18.54
CA VAL A 316 -14.62 -6.37 -17.81
C VAL A 316 -13.48 -5.51 -18.35
N LEU A 317 -12.31 -6.09 -18.60
CA LEU A 317 -11.14 -5.40 -19.14
C LEU A 317 -11.27 -5.01 -20.63
N SER A 318 -12.28 -5.55 -21.33
CA SER A 318 -12.54 -5.27 -22.75
C SER A 318 -13.80 -4.43 -23.01
N SER A 319 -14.52 -4.01 -21.95
CA SER A 319 -15.84 -3.37 -22.07
C SER A 319 -15.79 -1.90 -22.50
N GLY A 320 -14.69 -1.20 -22.23
CA GLY A 320 -14.58 0.26 -22.39
C GLY A 320 -15.19 1.06 -21.22
N GLU A 321 -15.65 0.38 -20.17
CA GLU A 321 -16.09 0.96 -18.89
C GLU A 321 -15.04 0.69 -17.81
N ALA A 322 -15.17 1.27 -16.61
CA ALA A 322 -14.26 0.97 -15.50
C ALA A 322 -14.25 -0.53 -15.17
N PRO A 323 -13.08 -1.15 -14.89
CA PRO A 323 -11.71 -0.59 -14.85
C PRO A 323 -11.03 -0.43 -16.23
N ALA A 324 -11.62 -0.89 -17.34
CA ALA A 324 -11.11 -0.73 -18.71
C ALA A 324 -11.24 0.71 -19.26
N THR A 325 -10.61 1.67 -18.59
CA THR A 325 -10.62 3.08 -18.97
C THR A 325 -9.23 3.58 -19.40
N ALA A 326 -9.19 4.79 -19.96
CA ALA A 326 -7.95 5.44 -20.34
C ALA A 326 -7.04 5.63 -19.12
N GLY A 327 -5.80 5.14 -19.19
CA GLY A 327 -4.84 5.25 -18.10
C GLY A 327 -4.95 4.16 -17.03
N PHE A 328 -5.78 3.13 -17.23
CA PHE A 328 -5.75 1.95 -16.38
C PHE A 328 -4.33 1.36 -16.34
N ALA A 329 -3.83 1.10 -15.14
CA ALA A 329 -2.50 0.57 -14.96
C ALA A 329 -2.41 -0.35 -13.74
N LEU A 330 -1.85 -1.54 -13.96
CA LEU A 330 -1.39 -2.43 -12.92
C LEU A 330 0.10 -2.20 -12.69
N GLN A 331 0.51 -2.02 -11.44
CA GLN A 331 1.92 -1.77 -11.09
C GLN A 331 2.39 -2.82 -10.09
N ALA A 332 3.34 -3.68 -10.47
CA ALA A 332 4.00 -4.58 -9.54
C ALA A 332 4.97 -3.78 -8.64
N LYS A 333 4.63 -3.71 -7.35
CA LYS A 333 5.32 -2.89 -6.32
C LYS A 333 6.30 -3.68 -5.46
N GLY A 334 6.36 -5.01 -5.60
CA GLY A 334 7.25 -5.89 -4.85
C GLY A 334 6.70 -7.31 -4.76
N LEU A 335 7.51 -8.26 -4.31
CA LEU A 335 7.06 -9.61 -3.98
C LEU A 335 6.26 -9.60 -2.66
N ALA A 336 5.28 -10.49 -2.52
CA ALA A 336 4.66 -10.78 -1.22
C ALA A 336 5.70 -11.38 -0.26
N HIS A 337 5.48 -11.38 1.07
CA HIS A 337 6.48 -11.99 1.97
C HIS A 337 6.38 -13.51 2.03
N LYS A 338 5.21 -14.05 1.75
CA LYS A 338 4.92 -15.47 1.82
C LYS A 338 4.10 -15.91 0.62
N ASP A 339 4.12 -17.22 0.36
CA ASP A 339 3.13 -17.86 -0.48
C ASP A 339 1.74 -17.70 0.14
N LEU A 340 0.82 -17.10 -0.62
CA LEU A 340 -0.56 -16.85 -0.19
C LEU A 340 -1.57 -17.81 -0.81
N SER A 341 -1.10 -18.95 -1.35
CA SER A 341 -1.98 -19.98 -1.89
C SER A 341 -2.99 -20.49 -0.85
N PRO A 342 -4.22 -20.86 -1.26
CA PRO A 342 -5.17 -21.54 -0.39
C PRO A 342 -4.56 -22.75 0.32
N LEU A 343 -5.04 -23.06 1.52
CA LEU A 343 -4.54 -24.17 2.32
C LEU A 343 -4.95 -25.51 1.70
N SER A 344 -4.01 -26.44 1.68
CA SER A 344 -4.23 -27.86 1.41
C SER A 344 -5.01 -28.54 2.54
N SER A 345 -5.54 -29.74 2.27
CA SER A 345 -6.24 -30.53 3.29
C SER A 345 -5.36 -30.87 4.50
N ALA A 346 -4.05 -31.07 4.30
CA ALA A 346 -3.09 -31.31 5.38
C ALA A 346 -2.91 -30.07 6.27
N GLU A 347 -2.80 -28.88 5.67
CA GLU A 347 -2.71 -27.62 6.43
C GLU A 347 -4.02 -27.30 7.16
N ILE A 348 -5.17 -27.63 6.57
CA ILE A 348 -6.48 -27.49 7.23
C ILE A 348 -6.55 -28.35 8.50
N ALA A 349 -5.99 -29.57 8.49
CA ALA A 349 -5.97 -30.44 9.67
C ALA A 349 -5.22 -29.79 10.86
N VAL A 350 -4.15 -29.03 10.59
CA VAL A 350 -3.41 -28.27 11.61
C VAL A 350 -4.28 -27.20 12.28
N LEU A 351 -5.25 -26.60 11.57
CA LEU A 351 -6.17 -25.63 12.15
C LEU A 351 -7.06 -26.23 13.25
N THR A 352 -7.33 -27.54 13.19
CA THR A 352 -8.13 -28.27 14.19
C THR A 352 -7.32 -28.98 15.26
N ASP A 353 -5.99 -29.10 15.10
CA ASP A 353 -5.13 -29.82 16.04
C ASP A 353 -4.94 -29.08 17.39
N ALA A 354 -5.40 -29.65 18.49
CA ALA A 354 -5.30 -29.03 19.82
C ALA A 354 -3.87 -28.96 20.37
N ALA A 355 -2.93 -29.76 19.84
CA ALA A 355 -1.53 -29.76 20.27
C ALA A 355 -0.69 -28.63 19.64
N VAL A 356 -1.25 -27.88 18.69
CA VAL A 356 -0.54 -26.82 17.96
C VAL A 356 -1.00 -25.45 18.44
N ASP A 357 -0.16 -24.77 19.22
CA ASP A 357 -0.44 -23.43 19.74
C ASP A 357 -0.32 -22.33 18.67
N ASN A 358 0.73 -22.36 17.84
CA ASN A 358 0.97 -21.36 16.80
C ASN A 358 0.65 -21.91 15.40
N LYS A 359 -0.65 -22.14 15.16
CA LYS A 359 -1.16 -22.76 13.93
C LYS A 359 -0.70 -22.06 12.65
N VAL A 360 -0.79 -20.73 12.62
CA VAL A 360 -0.44 -19.96 11.41
C VAL A 360 1.05 -20.09 11.10
N ALA A 361 1.93 -19.87 12.07
CA ALA A 361 3.37 -20.00 11.85
C ALA A 361 3.76 -21.45 11.49
N THR A 362 3.12 -22.44 12.10
CA THR A 362 3.34 -23.86 11.81
C THR A 362 2.98 -24.19 10.36
N ILE A 363 1.80 -23.75 9.90
CA ILE A 363 1.34 -23.94 8.53
C ILE A 363 2.31 -23.28 7.54
N LEU A 364 2.65 -22.00 7.75
CA LEU A 364 3.52 -21.26 6.83
C LEU A 364 4.95 -21.79 6.82
N GLY A 365 5.47 -22.23 7.96
CA GLY A 365 6.81 -22.82 8.08
C GLY A 365 6.92 -24.20 7.43
N ALA A 366 5.82 -24.98 7.40
CA ALA A 366 5.77 -26.29 6.75
C ALA A 366 5.63 -26.21 5.22
N ARG A 367 5.31 -25.03 4.66
CA ARG A 367 5.23 -24.86 3.21
C ARG A 367 6.59 -25.06 2.54
N PRO A 368 6.61 -25.52 1.27
CA PRO A 368 7.85 -25.62 0.50
C PRO A 368 8.68 -24.35 0.58
N ARG A 369 10.00 -24.51 0.80
CA ARG A 369 10.95 -23.39 0.94
C ARG A 369 10.52 -22.36 2.01
N GLY A 370 9.99 -22.84 3.13
CA GLY A 370 9.53 -22.01 4.26
C GLY A 370 8.39 -21.04 3.92
N GLY A 371 7.64 -21.34 2.86
CA GLY A 371 6.57 -20.50 2.33
C GLY A 371 7.07 -19.34 1.47
N SER A 372 8.14 -19.53 0.68
CA SER A 372 8.61 -18.53 -0.27
C SER A 372 7.47 -18.02 -1.18
N PRO A 373 7.37 -16.69 -1.43
CA PRO A 373 6.36 -16.13 -2.33
C PRO A 373 6.57 -16.56 -3.78
N VAL A 374 7.76 -17.07 -4.13
CA VAL A 374 8.10 -17.58 -5.47
C VAL A 374 8.25 -19.09 -5.39
N GLN A 375 7.47 -19.79 -6.20
CA GLN A 375 7.57 -21.24 -6.32
C GLN A 375 8.46 -21.55 -7.52
N LEU A 376 9.50 -22.37 -7.29
CA LEU A 376 10.34 -22.91 -8.35
C LEU A 376 9.92 -24.35 -8.69
N ASP A 377 10.06 -24.72 -9.96
CA ASP A 377 9.92 -26.10 -10.43
C ASP A 377 11.11 -26.99 -10.03
N SER A 378 11.10 -28.25 -10.48
CA SER A 378 12.17 -29.22 -10.21
C SER A 378 13.50 -28.87 -10.90
N ALA A 379 13.49 -28.00 -11.91
CA ALA A 379 14.68 -27.50 -12.60
C ALA A 379 15.19 -26.17 -11.99
N GLY A 380 14.57 -25.69 -10.90
CA GLY A 380 14.95 -24.45 -10.23
C GLY A 380 14.44 -23.18 -10.92
N LYS A 381 13.52 -23.28 -11.88
CA LYS A 381 12.94 -22.12 -12.57
C LYS A 381 11.66 -21.67 -11.89
N ALA A 382 11.44 -20.36 -11.81
CA ALA A 382 10.20 -19.80 -11.27
C ALA A 382 8.98 -20.24 -12.10
N ARG A 383 7.95 -20.76 -11.43
CA ARG A 383 6.68 -21.21 -12.01
C ARG A 383 5.48 -20.38 -11.57
N SER A 384 5.53 -19.80 -10.36
CA SER A 384 4.52 -18.87 -9.87
C SER A 384 5.13 -17.91 -8.86
N ALA A 385 4.51 -16.74 -8.71
CA ALA A 385 4.95 -15.72 -7.78
C ALA A 385 3.75 -14.96 -7.21
N TRP A 386 3.82 -14.63 -5.93
CA TRP A 386 2.92 -13.67 -5.31
C TRP A 386 3.55 -12.29 -5.33
N VAL A 387 2.84 -11.34 -5.92
CA VAL A 387 3.33 -9.98 -6.17
C VAL A 387 2.33 -8.99 -5.61
N SER A 388 2.79 -8.04 -4.80
CA SER A 388 2.02 -6.87 -4.43
C SER A 388 1.80 -6.00 -5.66
N VAL A 389 0.57 -5.97 -6.17
CA VAL A 389 0.19 -5.17 -7.33
C VAL A 389 -0.68 -4.02 -6.87
N ARG A 390 -0.31 -2.81 -7.29
CA ARG A 390 -1.18 -1.65 -7.17
C ARG A 390 -2.16 -1.62 -8.34
N VAL A 391 -3.44 -1.50 -8.00
CA VAL A 391 -4.56 -1.26 -8.89
C VAL A 391 -5.26 0.00 -8.39
N GLU A 392 -5.19 1.08 -9.17
CA GLU A 392 -5.96 2.31 -8.91
C GLU A 392 -5.83 2.86 -7.46
N GLY A 393 -4.62 2.76 -6.88
CA GLY A 393 -4.31 3.27 -5.53
C GLY A 393 -4.29 2.20 -4.43
N ASN A 394 -5.07 1.14 -4.57
CA ASN A 394 -5.04 0.00 -3.66
C ASN A 394 -3.91 -0.96 -4.02
N THR A 395 -3.23 -1.54 -3.03
CA THR A 395 -2.20 -2.55 -3.28
C THR A 395 -2.59 -3.86 -2.62
N GLU A 396 -2.66 -4.93 -3.40
CA GLU A 396 -2.96 -6.28 -2.92
C GLU A 396 -1.98 -7.28 -3.52
N ALA A 397 -1.72 -8.38 -2.80
CA ALA A 397 -0.94 -9.49 -3.31
C ALA A 397 -1.75 -10.33 -4.30
N LEU A 398 -1.31 -10.35 -5.56
CA LEU A 398 -1.89 -11.12 -6.66
C LEU A 398 -0.91 -12.20 -7.09
N GLN A 399 -1.44 -13.36 -7.46
CA GLN A 399 -0.64 -14.44 -8.02
C GLN A 399 -0.41 -14.22 -9.51
N PHE A 400 0.82 -14.49 -9.93
CA PHE A 400 1.20 -14.66 -11.32
C PHE A 400 1.70 -16.07 -11.56
N ILE A 401 1.33 -16.66 -12.69
CA ILE A 401 1.74 -18.00 -13.11
C ILE A 401 2.57 -17.87 -14.38
N LYS A 402 3.71 -18.55 -14.41
CA LYS A 402 4.61 -18.55 -15.56
C LYS A 402 4.18 -19.64 -16.53
N SER A 403 3.94 -19.24 -17.77
CA SER A 403 3.57 -20.10 -18.90
C SER A 403 4.59 -19.96 -20.04
N ALA A 404 4.36 -20.61 -21.18
CA ALA A 404 5.20 -20.40 -22.35
C ALA A 404 5.21 -18.92 -22.75
N ALA A 405 6.39 -18.38 -23.04
CA ALA A 405 6.54 -16.99 -23.46
C ALA A 405 5.69 -16.70 -24.72
N TYR A 406 5.05 -15.54 -24.76
CA TYR A 406 4.24 -15.08 -25.89
C TYR A 406 4.51 -13.60 -26.15
N GLY A 407 4.21 -13.12 -27.37
CA GLY A 407 4.62 -11.79 -27.84
C GLY A 407 4.11 -10.60 -27.01
N GLY A 408 3.11 -10.80 -26.14
CA GLY A 408 2.56 -9.77 -25.26
C GLY A 408 3.22 -9.67 -23.89
N CYS A 409 4.04 -10.64 -23.47
CA CYS A 409 4.60 -10.66 -22.11
C CYS A 409 5.97 -11.34 -22.07
N PRO A 410 7.06 -10.58 -21.94
CA PRO A 410 8.39 -11.12 -21.69
C PRO A 410 8.37 -12.03 -20.45
N GLY A 411 8.94 -13.24 -20.56
CA GLY A 411 8.93 -14.23 -19.48
C GLY A 411 7.66 -15.07 -19.37
N GLY A 412 6.58 -14.75 -20.08
CA GLY A 412 5.38 -15.62 -20.16
C GLY A 412 4.50 -15.63 -18.90
N TRP A 413 4.59 -14.59 -18.06
CA TRP A 413 3.75 -14.43 -16.89
C TRP A 413 2.29 -14.12 -17.25
N ARG A 414 1.37 -14.65 -16.44
CA ARG A 414 -0.07 -14.39 -16.54
C ARG A 414 -0.63 -14.08 -15.18
N TRP A 415 -1.54 -13.12 -15.13
CA TRP A 415 -2.24 -12.72 -13.92
C TRP A 415 -3.28 -13.77 -13.55
N ALA A 416 -3.17 -14.36 -12.36
CA ALA A 416 -4.09 -15.37 -11.85
C ALA A 416 -5.04 -14.83 -10.74
N GLY A 417 -5.01 -13.54 -10.44
CA GLY A 417 -5.86 -12.96 -9.40
C GLY A 417 -5.39 -13.28 -7.98
N THR A 418 -6.31 -13.22 -7.01
CA THR A 418 -6.02 -13.46 -5.59
C THR A 418 -6.10 -14.94 -5.21
N GLN A 419 -6.61 -15.80 -6.11
CA GLN A 419 -6.83 -17.24 -5.90
C GLN A 419 -7.72 -17.58 -4.69
N ARG A 420 -8.39 -16.57 -4.13
CA ARG A 420 -9.17 -16.65 -2.90
C ARG A 420 -10.35 -15.70 -2.96
N LEU A 421 -11.16 -15.71 -1.91
CA LEU A 421 -12.22 -14.73 -1.74
C LEU A 421 -11.61 -13.45 -1.18
N GLU A 422 -12.05 -12.30 -1.65
CA GLU A 422 -11.57 -11.04 -1.13
C GLU A 422 -12.11 -10.76 0.26
N VAL A 423 -11.22 -10.24 1.10
CA VAL A 423 -11.49 -9.89 2.49
C VAL A 423 -10.88 -8.53 2.74
N HIS A 424 -11.54 -7.74 3.59
CA HIS A 424 -11.03 -6.44 3.97
C HIS A 424 -10.51 -6.50 5.40
N MET A 425 -9.18 -6.47 5.52
CA MET A 425 -8.48 -6.29 6.80
C MET A 425 -7.68 -4.98 6.85
N ALA A 426 -7.84 -4.12 5.85
CA ALA A 426 -7.27 -2.78 5.89
C ALA A 426 -7.99 -1.95 6.94
N ALA A 427 -7.25 -1.28 7.81
CA ALA A 427 -7.83 -0.40 8.80
C ALA A 427 -8.11 0.97 8.17
N ARG A 428 -9.36 1.39 8.32
CA ARG A 428 -9.85 2.70 7.93
C ARG A 428 -10.42 3.40 9.15
N VAL A 429 -9.89 4.57 9.46
CA VAL A 429 -10.41 5.43 10.53
C VAL A 429 -10.88 6.73 9.90
N ALA A 430 -12.10 7.14 10.21
CA ALA A 430 -12.68 8.39 9.79
C ALA A 430 -12.86 9.33 10.98
N ARG A 431 -12.76 10.63 10.71
CA ARG A 431 -13.04 11.72 11.65
C ARG A 431 -14.14 12.61 11.08
N ASP A 432 -15.16 12.86 11.89
CA ASP A 432 -16.17 13.89 11.62
C ASP A 432 -15.77 15.20 12.31
N GLU A 433 -15.51 16.26 11.53
CA GLU A 433 -15.10 17.57 12.07
C GLU A 433 -16.23 18.27 12.86
N GLY A 434 -17.49 17.86 12.68
CA GLY A 434 -18.61 18.39 13.47
C GLY A 434 -18.70 17.80 14.89
N GLN A 435 -17.84 16.84 15.23
CA GLN A 435 -17.84 16.14 16.52
C GLN A 435 -16.47 16.28 17.22
N SER A 436 -16.40 15.92 18.51
CA SER A 436 -15.17 15.99 19.29
C SER A 436 -14.91 14.72 20.11
N GLY A 437 -13.66 14.56 20.57
CA GLY A 437 -13.22 13.39 21.34
C GLY A 437 -13.36 12.08 20.54
N LEU A 438 -13.58 10.97 21.25
CA LEU A 438 -13.78 9.66 20.62
C LEU A 438 -15.05 9.58 19.77
N ALA A 439 -16.05 10.43 20.02
CA ALA A 439 -17.28 10.46 19.25
C ALA A 439 -17.05 10.90 17.81
N ALA A 440 -16.03 11.74 17.56
CA ALA A 440 -15.63 12.15 16.22
C ALA A 440 -15.06 11.02 15.38
N LEU A 441 -14.54 9.95 16.02
CA LEU A 441 -13.85 8.87 15.33
C LEU A 441 -14.78 7.71 15.02
N ARG A 442 -14.77 7.26 13.77
CA ARG A 442 -15.50 6.09 13.27
C ARG A 442 -14.48 5.16 12.61
N ARG A 443 -14.59 3.84 12.81
CA ARG A 443 -13.87 2.90 11.95
C ARG A 443 -14.82 2.53 10.82
N GLU A 444 -14.41 2.74 9.58
CA GLU A 444 -15.28 2.49 8.44
C GLU A 444 -15.17 1.03 7.99
N ARG A 445 -13.95 0.48 7.99
CA ARG A 445 -13.64 -0.90 7.56
C ARG A 445 -12.39 -1.35 8.32
N ALA A 446 -12.44 -2.52 8.94
CA ALA A 446 -11.28 -3.07 9.64
C ALA A 446 -11.23 -4.59 9.54
N PHE A 447 -12.40 -5.24 9.50
CA PHE A 447 -12.48 -6.69 9.49
C PHE A 447 -13.84 -7.17 8.98
N HIS A 448 -13.95 -7.50 7.70
CA HIS A 448 -15.17 -8.11 7.13
C HIS A 448 -14.88 -9.01 5.92
N LEU A 449 -15.79 -9.94 5.67
CA LEU A 449 -15.88 -10.74 4.46
C LEU A 449 -17.26 -10.51 3.85
N GLU A 450 -17.28 -10.24 2.55
CA GLU A 450 -18.50 -9.98 1.80
C GLU A 450 -19.29 -11.27 1.55
N ARG A 451 -20.58 -11.24 1.88
CA ARG A 451 -21.49 -12.37 1.76
C ARG A 451 -21.79 -12.68 0.29
N ASN A 452 -22.02 -11.65 -0.52
CA ASN A 452 -22.19 -11.72 -1.98
C ASN A 452 -21.00 -12.42 -2.67
N ILE A 453 -19.77 -12.19 -2.21
CA ILE A 453 -18.59 -12.86 -2.78
C ILE A 453 -18.61 -14.36 -2.47
N ILE A 454 -19.06 -14.76 -1.27
CA ILE A 454 -19.25 -16.18 -0.94
C ILE A 454 -20.41 -16.79 -1.71
N GLU A 455 -21.55 -16.09 -1.81
CA GLU A 455 -22.71 -16.54 -2.58
C GLU A 455 -22.33 -16.81 -4.05
N ALA A 456 -21.57 -15.93 -4.69
CA ALA A 456 -21.02 -16.16 -6.02
C ALA A 456 -20.08 -17.39 -6.08
N ALA A 457 -19.28 -17.63 -5.03
CA ALA A 457 -18.46 -18.84 -4.95
C ALA A 457 -19.29 -20.12 -4.78
N MET A 458 -20.44 -20.05 -4.12
CA MET A 458 -21.38 -21.17 -3.98
C MET A 458 -22.05 -21.53 -5.30
N GLU A 459 -22.36 -20.54 -6.15
CA GLU A 459 -22.81 -20.80 -7.53
C GLU A 459 -21.74 -21.57 -8.33
N GLY A 460 -20.47 -21.35 -8.01
CA GLY A 460 -19.33 -22.11 -8.52
C GLY A 460 -19.11 -23.49 -7.87
N GLY A 461 -20.04 -23.97 -7.04
CA GLY A 461 -20.00 -25.30 -6.43
C GLY A 461 -19.40 -25.37 -5.02
N MET A 462 -19.10 -24.24 -4.37
CA MET A 462 -18.69 -24.21 -2.97
C MET A 462 -19.88 -24.57 -2.04
N PRO A 463 -19.68 -25.36 -0.97
CA PRO A 463 -20.73 -25.61 0.02
C PRO A 463 -21.20 -24.32 0.73
N ASP A 464 -22.42 -24.35 1.25
CA ASP A 464 -22.98 -23.23 2.03
C ASP A 464 -22.17 -22.95 3.31
N VAL A 465 -21.94 -21.68 3.65
CA VAL A 465 -21.05 -21.26 4.75
C VAL A 465 -21.78 -20.36 5.75
N ASP A 466 -21.93 -20.78 7.00
CA ASP A 466 -22.56 -19.95 8.05
C ASP A 466 -21.56 -19.25 8.99
N LYS A 467 -20.31 -19.75 9.04
CA LYS A 467 -19.26 -19.27 9.93
C LYS A 467 -17.92 -19.13 9.24
N VAL A 468 -17.12 -18.19 9.73
CA VAL A 468 -15.75 -17.97 9.29
C VAL A 468 -14.85 -17.81 10.50
N ASP A 469 -13.91 -18.73 10.69
CA ASP A 469 -12.89 -18.64 11.72
C ASP A 469 -11.70 -17.84 11.14
N VAL A 470 -11.21 -16.84 11.86
CA VAL A 470 -9.99 -16.12 11.52
C VAL A 470 -8.96 -16.24 12.64
N ARG A 471 -7.73 -16.53 12.25
CA ARG A 471 -6.60 -16.74 13.16
C ARG A 471 -5.40 -15.97 12.67
N GLY A 472 -4.63 -15.43 13.60
CA GLY A 472 -3.36 -14.79 13.31
C GLY A 472 -2.83 -14.06 14.54
N PRO A 473 -1.63 -13.49 14.43
CA PRO A 473 -1.01 -12.77 15.53
C PRO A 473 -1.89 -11.60 15.98
N GLY A 474 -1.89 -11.28 17.28
CA GLY A 474 -2.70 -10.20 17.83
C GLY A 474 -4.21 -10.46 17.90
N ILE A 475 -4.77 -11.55 17.35
CA ILE A 475 -6.14 -11.97 17.67
C ILE A 475 -6.10 -12.67 19.04
N VAL A 476 -6.58 -11.96 20.06
CA VAL A 476 -6.55 -12.37 21.46
C VAL A 476 -7.92 -12.20 22.10
N ALA A 477 -8.09 -12.80 23.27
CA ALA A 477 -9.25 -12.58 24.12
C ALA A 477 -8.99 -11.38 25.04
N PHE A 478 -9.93 -10.44 25.12
CA PHE A 478 -9.90 -9.38 26.11
C PHE A 478 -9.92 -9.97 27.52
N SER A 479 -9.02 -9.51 28.39
CA SER A 479 -8.89 -10.08 29.75
C SER A 479 -10.04 -9.70 30.70
N GLY A 480 -10.85 -8.72 30.34
CA GLY A 480 -11.84 -8.09 31.22
C GLY A 480 -11.24 -7.04 32.16
N LYS A 481 -9.94 -6.72 32.05
CA LYS A 481 -9.24 -5.79 32.97
C LYS A 481 -8.53 -4.66 32.21
N PRO A 482 -8.76 -3.39 32.56
CA PRO A 482 -8.12 -2.25 31.87
C PRO A 482 -6.59 -2.22 31.94
N ALA A 483 -6.01 -2.60 33.08
CA ALA A 483 -4.56 -2.55 33.30
C ALA A 483 -3.78 -3.68 32.61
N ALA A 484 -4.47 -4.73 32.15
CA ALA A 484 -3.88 -5.86 31.45
C ALA A 484 -4.84 -6.30 30.35
N PRO A 485 -5.15 -5.46 29.36
CA PRO A 485 -6.29 -5.65 28.47
C PRO A 485 -6.13 -6.82 27.49
N VAL A 486 -4.89 -7.27 27.30
CA VAL A 486 -4.52 -8.43 26.49
C VAL A 486 -4.64 -9.70 27.33
N GLY A 487 -5.42 -10.66 26.87
CA GLY A 487 -5.50 -12.02 27.42
C GLY A 487 -4.88 -13.06 26.50
N ASP A 488 -5.30 -14.32 26.66
CA ASP A 488 -4.76 -15.43 25.87
C ASP A 488 -5.13 -15.35 24.38
N LYS A 489 -4.39 -16.11 23.56
CA LYS A 489 -4.69 -16.24 22.12
C LYS A 489 -6.09 -16.81 21.94
N THR A 490 -6.82 -16.25 20.97
CA THR A 490 -8.14 -16.77 20.58
C THR A 490 -8.26 -16.86 19.06
N LYS A 491 -9.42 -17.26 18.59
CA LYS A 491 -9.83 -17.11 17.19
C LYS A 491 -10.99 -16.14 17.12
N LEU A 492 -11.05 -15.36 16.06
CA LEU A 492 -12.24 -14.59 15.75
C LEU A 492 -13.21 -15.47 14.95
N THR A 493 -14.48 -15.48 15.32
CA THR A 493 -15.52 -16.17 14.54
C THR A 493 -16.50 -15.14 14.02
N LEU A 494 -16.64 -15.07 12.69
CA LEU A 494 -17.68 -14.30 12.03
C LEU A 494 -18.86 -15.23 11.70
N THR A 495 -20.07 -14.70 11.82
CA THR A 495 -21.33 -15.39 11.55
C THR A 495 -22.04 -14.70 10.39
N ARG A 496 -22.68 -15.47 9.52
CA ARG A 496 -23.59 -14.93 8.50
C ARG A 496 -24.69 -14.10 9.17
N SER A 497 -24.86 -12.85 8.76
CA SER A 497 -25.95 -12.02 9.27
C SER A 497 -27.32 -12.55 8.84
N ALA A 498 -28.27 -12.55 9.77
CA ALA A 498 -29.67 -12.89 9.50
C ALA A 498 -30.43 -11.73 8.81
N ASP A 499 -29.86 -10.52 8.81
CA ASP A 499 -30.43 -9.37 8.10
C ASP A 499 -30.07 -9.46 6.60
N PRO A 500 -31.06 -9.55 5.69
CA PRO A 500 -30.79 -9.65 4.26
C PRO A 500 -30.12 -8.41 3.69
N PHE A 501 -30.28 -7.24 4.33
CA PHE A 501 -29.68 -5.98 3.89
C PHE A 501 -28.21 -5.84 4.30
N ILE A 502 -27.71 -6.72 5.17
CA ILE A 502 -26.30 -6.76 5.55
C ILE A 502 -25.57 -7.75 4.63
N SER A 503 -24.80 -7.23 3.68
CA SER A 503 -24.00 -8.01 2.72
C SER A 503 -22.67 -8.53 3.28
N HIS A 504 -22.51 -8.65 4.60
CA HIS A 504 -21.24 -9.03 5.23
C HIS A 504 -21.41 -10.08 6.33
N TYR A 505 -20.37 -10.88 6.55
CA TYR A 505 -20.22 -11.67 7.78
C TYR A 505 -19.84 -10.75 8.93
N ILE A 506 -20.44 -10.97 10.10
CA ILE A 506 -20.29 -10.09 11.26
C ILE A 506 -19.84 -10.84 12.51
N VAL A 507 -19.32 -10.12 13.51
CA VAL A 507 -18.96 -10.70 14.80
C VAL A 507 -20.21 -10.89 15.66
N GLY A 508 -20.29 -12.02 16.37
CA GLY A 508 -21.39 -12.28 17.31
C GLY A 508 -22.64 -12.89 16.69
N ASP A 509 -23.82 -12.43 17.13
CA ASP A 509 -25.13 -13.08 16.94
C ASP A 509 -25.85 -12.75 15.61
N GLY A 510 -25.20 -12.00 14.70
CA GLY A 510 -25.76 -11.73 13.38
C GLY A 510 -26.60 -10.44 13.25
N LYS A 511 -26.68 -9.58 14.29
CA LYS A 511 -27.47 -8.33 14.25
C LYS A 511 -26.61 -7.05 14.22
N GLY A 512 -26.30 -6.56 13.02
CA GLY A 512 -25.94 -5.15 12.77
C GLY A 512 -24.46 -4.88 12.47
N PHE A 513 -24.18 -4.22 11.33
CA PHE A 513 -22.86 -3.72 10.93
C PHE A 513 -22.80 -2.18 10.90
N TYR A 514 -23.89 -1.51 10.48
CA TYR A 514 -23.87 -0.07 10.17
C TYR A 514 -24.34 0.87 11.29
N GLY A 515 -24.84 0.36 12.43
CA GLY A 515 -25.47 1.21 13.46
C GLY A 515 -24.95 1.07 14.88
N LYS A 516 -24.22 -0.01 15.22
CA LYS A 516 -23.81 -0.28 16.60
C LYS A 516 -22.43 -0.96 16.63
N ARG A 517 -21.40 -0.14 16.89
CA ARG A 517 -20.05 -0.51 17.40
C ARG A 517 -19.26 -1.54 16.57
N GLU A 518 -18.17 -1.06 15.98
CA GLU A 518 -16.95 -1.73 15.47
C GLU A 518 -16.90 -3.28 15.46
N SER A 519 -16.53 -3.88 14.32
CA SER A 519 -16.50 -5.35 14.15
C SER A 519 -15.42 -6.06 15.00
N LEU A 520 -14.21 -5.54 15.07
CA LEU A 520 -13.16 -6.00 15.99
C LEU A 520 -12.44 -4.78 16.57
N LEU A 521 -12.51 -4.65 17.89
CA LEU A 521 -11.93 -3.53 18.62
C LEU A 521 -10.48 -3.79 19.00
N SER A 522 -9.72 -2.70 19.15
CA SER A 522 -8.47 -2.72 19.91
C SER A 522 -8.72 -3.25 21.31
N CYS A 523 -7.82 -4.07 21.86
CA CYS A 523 -7.87 -4.40 23.28
C CYS A 523 -7.77 -3.13 24.15
N THR A 524 -7.04 -2.11 23.69
CA THR A 524 -6.92 -0.81 24.36
C THR A 524 -8.23 -0.01 24.29
N ASP A 525 -8.90 -0.01 23.13
CA ASP A 525 -10.21 0.66 23.01
C ASP A 525 -11.29 -0.04 23.86
N LEU A 526 -11.27 -1.38 23.98
CA LEU A 526 -12.14 -2.13 24.88
C LEU A 526 -11.89 -1.78 26.36
N ALA A 527 -10.62 -1.65 26.74
CA ALA A 527 -10.21 -1.26 28.09
C ALA A 527 -10.74 0.11 28.51
N ALA A 528 -10.99 1.00 27.55
CA ALA A 528 -11.52 2.34 27.77
C ALA A 528 -13.05 2.40 27.82
N GLN A 529 -13.77 1.29 27.58
CA GLN A 529 -15.24 1.29 27.57
C GLN A 529 -15.84 1.26 28.98
N SER A 530 -17.01 1.88 29.10
CA SER A 530 -17.86 1.82 30.29
C SER A 530 -19.31 1.52 29.89
N PRO A 531 -19.93 0.42 30.40
CA PRO A 531 -19.31 -0.61 31.24
C PRO A 531 -18.25 -1.41 30.48
N LEU A 532 -17.33 -2.05 31.22
CA LEU A 532 -16.29 -2.89 30.64
C LEU A 532 -16.91 -4.11 29.92
N PRO A 533 -16.37 -4.49 28.74
CA PRO A 533 -16.73 -5.72 28.06
C PRO A 533 -16.39 -6.96 28.88
N ALA A 534 -17.09 -8.07 28.62
CA ALA A 534 -16.82 -9.35 29.28
C ALA A 534 -15.42 -9.89 28.90
N ALA A 535 -14.78 -10.56 29.86
CA ALA A 535 -13.58 -11.34 29.57
C ALA A 535 -13.88 -12.41 28.50
N GLY A 536 -12.93 -12.66 27.60
CA GLY A 536 -13.13 -13.55 26.45
C GLY A 536 -13.61 -12.86 25.18
N THR A 537 -14.03 -11.58 25.24
CA THR A 537 -14.41 -10.81 24.05
C THR A 537 -13.22 -10.73 23.08
N PRO A 538 -13.33 -11.20 21.83
CA PRO A 538 -12.22 -11.10 20.87
C PRO A 538 -11.80 -9.64 20.66
N CYS A 539 -10.50 -9.40 20.65
CA CYS A 539 -9.92 -8.10 20.38
C CYS A 539 -8.60 -8.23 19.62
N MET A 540 -8.15 -7.11 19.05
CA MET A 540 -6.86 -7.00 18.41
C MET A 540 -5.86 -6.37 19.38
N ASP A 541 -4.78 -7.08 19.68
CA ASP A 541 -3.58 -6.54 20.30
C ASP A 541 -2.65 -6.03 19.19
N GLU A 542 -2.69 -4.72 18.95
CA GLU A 542 -1.91 -4.08 17.89
C GLU A 542 -0.40 -4.23 18.08
N SER A 543 0.08 -4.47 19.30
CA SER A 543 1.52 -4.69 19.56
C SER A 543 2.05 -5.99 18.95
N GLN A 544 1.14 -6.94 18.68
CA GLN A 544 1.46 -8.23 18.07
C GLN A 544 1.20 -8.23 16.55
N VAL A 545 0.56 -7.18 16.02
CA VAL A 545 0.29 -7.03 14.60
C VAL A 545 1.39 -6.20 13.95
N MET A 546 1.86 -6.62 12.79
CA MET A 546 2.86 -5.88 12.03
C MET A 546 2.67 -6.11 10.52
N PRO A 547 3.07 -5.14 9.68
CA PRO A 547 3.06 -5.30 8.23
C PRO A 547 3.78 -6.60 7.82
N GLY A 548 3.13 -7.37 6.96
CA GLY A 548 3.63 -8.64 6.45
C GLY A 548 3.30 -9.88 7.29
N ARG A 549 2.62 -9.73 8.44
CA ARG A 549 2.06 -10.89 9.14
C ARG A 549 0.87 -11.44 8.38
N VAL A 550 0.77 -12.77 8.40
CA VAL A 550 -0.29 -13.51 7.73
C VAL A 550 -1.34 -13.92 8.74
N TYR A 551 -2.60 -13.77 8.37
CA TYR A 551 -3.77 -14.34 9.01
C TYR A 551 -4.33 -15.46 8.15
N ILE A 552 -5.04 -16.41 8.74
CA ILE A 552 -5.73 -17.48 8.02
C ILE A 552 -7.22 -17.33 8.25
N TRP A 553 -7.95 -17.23 7.16
CA TRP A 553 -9.41 -17.30 7.10
C TRP A 553 -9.81 -18.73 6.81
N ALA A 554 -10.76 -19.28 7.56
CA ALA A 554 -11.27 -20.64 7.39
C ALA A 554 -12.80 -20.62 7.37
N LEU A 555 -13.36 -20.86 6.19
CA LEU A 555 -14.79 -20.88 5.92
C LEU A 555 -15.34 -22.24 6.34
N LYS A 556 -16.44 -22.23 7.09
CA LYS A 556 -17.05 -23.43 7.64
C LYS A 556 -18.40 -23.72 7.03
N ALA A 557 -18.58 -24.98 6.62
CA ALA A 557 -19.84 -25.47 6.12
C ALA A 557 -20.95 -25.30 7.16
N ALA A 558 -22.10 -24.82 6.70
CA ALA A 558 -23.31 -24.71 7.50
C ALA A 558 -23.69 -26.08 8.09
N GLY A 559 -24.09 -26.09 9.37
CA GLY A 559 -24.51 -27.28 10.09
C GLY A 559 -23.38 -28.20 10.57
N SER A 560 -22.41 -28.55 9.70
CA SER A 560 -21.31 -29.47 10.07
C SER A 560 -20.15 -28.77 10.77
N GLY A 561 -19.92 -27.49 10.50
CA GLY A 561 -18.76 -26.75 11.01
C GLY A 561 -17.41 -27.16 10.42
N GLN A 562 -17.40 -28.05 9.42
CA GLN A 562 -16.19 -28.48 8.72
C GLN A 562 -15.60 -27.33 7.92
N VAL A 563 -14.27 -27.19 7.92
CA VAL A 563 -13.58 -26.22 7.07
C VAL A 563 -13.67 -26.65 5.61
N VAL A 564 -14.31 -25.84 4.77
CA VAL A 564 -14.51 -26.10 3.34
C VAL A 564 -13.52 -25.35 2.45
N SER A 565 -13.01 -24.23 2.93
CA SER A 565 -11.98 -23.43 2.27
C SER A 565 -11.21 -22.68 3.34
N ALA A 566 -9.89 -22.62 3.21
CA ALA A 566 -9.09 -21.75 4.04
C ALA A 566 -7.98 -21.11 3.22
N PHE A 567 -7.68 -19.85 3.52
CA PHE A 567 -6.69 -19.10 2.78
C PHE A 567 -5.98 -18.07 3.67
N PRO A 568 -4.70 -17.81 3.40
CA PRO A 568 -3.96 -16.78 4.10
C PRO A 568 -4.36 -15.38 3.60
N TYR A 569 -4.18 -14.36 4.43
CA TYR A 569 -4.25 -12.94 4.10
C TYR A 569 -3.09 -12.22 4.79
N GLU A 570 -2.31 -11.46 4.03
CA GLU A 570 -1.18 -10.69 4.53
C GLU A 570 -1.62 -9.27 4.90
N ILE A 571 -1.38 -8.84 6.14
CA ILE A 571 -1.73 -7.48 6.56
C ILE A 571 -0.67 -6.48 6.09
N SER A 572 -1.11 -5.34 5.56
CA SER A 572 -0.21 -4.33 4.99
C SER A 572 0.22 -3.25 6.00
N ALA A 573 -0.53 -3.06 7.07
CA ALA A 573 -0.30 -2.02 8.08
C ALA A 573 -0.78 -2.48 9.45
N VAL A 574 -0.25 -1.88 10.52
CA VAL A 574 -0.82 -2.05 11.87
C VAL A 574 -2.13 -1.26 11.95
N PRO A 575 -3.26 -1.89 12.31
CA PRO A 575 -4.51 -1.15 12.52
C PRO A 575 -4.37 -0.09 13.61
N LEU A 576 -4.95 1.08 13.40
CA LEU A 576 -4.89 2.17 14.36
C LEU A 576 -6.03 2.07 15.38
N SER A 577 -5.71 2.11 16.68
CA SER A 577 -6.71 2.25 17.73
C SER A 577 -7.36 3.63 17.69
N LYS A 578 -8.61 3.75 18.15
CA LYS A 578 -9.25 5.07 18.26
C LYS A 578 -8.55 5.95 19.27
N ALA A 579 -8.06 5.37 20.36
CA ALA A 579 -7.23 6.07 21.33
C ALA A 579 -5.97 6.68 20.67
N PHE A 580 -5.24 5.90 19.88
CA PHE A 580 -4.07 6.39 19.15
C PHE A 580 -4.45 7.46 18.11
N ALA A 581 -5.52 7.20 17.35
CA ALA A 581 -6.00 8.12 16.32
C ALA A 581 -6.43 9.47 16.90
N LEU A 582 -7.05 9.47 18.09
CA LEU A 582 -7.45 10.69 18.79
C LEU A 582 -6.23 11.46 19.30
N ALA A 583 -5.29 10.77 19.95
CA ALA A 583 -4.07 11.39 20.50
C ALA A 583 -3.20 12.03 19.40
N ASN A 584 -3.26 11.51 18.18
CA ASN A 584 -2.45 11.96 17.05
C ASN A 584 -3.29 12.61 15.94
N ALA A 585 -4.51 13.08 16.23
CA ALA A 585 -5.47 13.48 15.21
C ALA A 585 -4.96 14.59 14.27
N GLN A 586 -4.16 15.52 14.78
CA GLN A 586 -3.52 16.59 14.01
C GLN A 586 -2.45 16.11 13.01
N HIS A 587 -1.94 14.89 13.21
CA HIS A 587 -0.91 14.27 12.39
C HIS A 587 -1.48 13.25 11.41
N LEU A 588 -2.59 12.60 11.77
CA LEU A 588 -3.18 11.51 10.99
C LEU A 588 -4.24 11.96 9.99
N PHE A 589 -5.01 13.00 10.32
CA PHE A 589 -6.13 13.45 9.50
C PHE A 589 -5.78 14.74 8.76
N ALA A 590 -6.21 14.84 7.50
CA ALA A 590 -6.18 16.10 6.77
C ALA A 590 -6.98 17.18 7.51
N GLN A 591 -6.59 18.45 7.34
CA GLN A 591 -7.35 19.59 7.80
C GLN A 591 -7.96 20.27 6.58
N ILE A 592 -9.29 20.22 6.47
CA ILE A 592 -9.98 20.85 5.35
C ILE A 592 -9.90 22.38 5.54
N GLY A 593 -9.28 23.07 4.60
CA GLY A 593 -9.11 24.52 4.62
C GLY A 593 -10.36 25.21 4.06
N SER A 594 -10.51 25.19 2.74
CA SER A 594 -11.62 25.84 2.03
C SER A 594 -12.38 24.86 1.14
N VAL A 595 -13.66 25.16 0.93
CA VAL A 595 -14.57 24.38 0.09
C VAL A 595 -15.30 25.35 -0.82
N THR A 596 -15.39 25.03 -2.09
CA THR A 596 -16.11 25.83 -3.08
C THR A 596 -17.07 24.91 -3.84
N PRO A 597 -18.37 25.18 -3.84
CA PRO A 597 -19.09 26.17 -3.02
C PRO A 597 -19.10 25.82 -1.52
N ALA A 598 -19.14 26.82 -0.63
CA ALA A 598 -18.86 26.63 0.81
C ALA A 598 -20.07 26.22 1.67
N SER A 599 -21.29 26.20 1.13
CA SER A 599 -22.53 25.88 1.84
C SER A 599 -23.57 25.27 0.91
N ILE A 600 -24.62 24.65 1.46
CA ILE A 600 -25.69 24.06 0.63
C ILE A 600 -26.43 25.10 -0.20
N ALA A 601 -26.64 26.30 0.36
CA ALA A 601 -27.22 27.41 -0.38
C ALA A 601 -26.33 27.82 -1.57
N ALA A 602 -25.01 27.91 -1.37
CA ALA A 602 -24.06 28.26 -2.43
C ALA A 602 -23.94 27.14 -3.48
N VAL A 603 -24.01 25.87 -3.06
CA VAL A 603 -24.07 24.72 -3.97
C VAL A 603 -25.30 24.81 -4.87
N ASN A 604 -26.49 24.97 -4.28
CA ASN A 604 -27.73 25.06 -5.05
C ASN A 604 -27.71 26.25 -6.03
N ALA A 605 -27.15 27.40 -5.62
CA ALA A 605 -26.97 28.55 -6.49
C ALA A 605 -26.02 28.25 -7.67
N ALA A 606 -24.87 27.61 -7.41
CA ALA A 606 -23.91 27.25 -8.45
C ALA A 606 -24.49 26.21 -9.43
N VAL A 607 -25.19 25.20 -8.93
CA VAL A 607 -25.89 24.20 -9.73
C VAL A 607 -26.97 24.86 -10.61
N ALA A 608 -27.78 25.76 -10.03
CA ALA A 608 -28.83 26.47 -10.76
C ALA A 608 -28.24 27.37 -11.87
N ALA A 609 -27.15 28.08 -11.58
CA ALA A 609 -26.48 28.98 -12.51
C ALA A 609 -25.74 28.26 -13.65
N SER A 610 -25.36 26.99 -13.46
CA SER A 610 -24.67 26.23 -14.51
C SER A 610 -25.61 25.92 -15.68
N SER A 611 -25.20 26.31 -16.90
CA SER A 611 -25.89 25.98 -18.15
C SER A 611 -25.51 24.60 -18.71
N THR A 612 -24.51 23.93 -18.13
CA THR A 612 -24.02 22.62 -18.58
C THR A 612 -24.76 21.47 -17.88
N ALA A 613 -24.90 20.35 -18.58
CA ALA A 613 -25.44 19.12 -18.01
C ALA A 613 -24.45 18.41 -17.05
N VAL A 614 -23.17 18.80 -17.11
CA VAL A 614 -22.07 18.24 -16.32
C VAL A 614 -21.35 19.36 -15.57
N LEU A 615 -21.16 19.20 -14.27
CA LEU A 615 -20.67 20.24 -13.34
C LEU A 615 -19.13 20.22 -13.18
N ASP A 616 -18.41 20.15 -14.30
CA ASP A 616 -16.95 20.18 -14.30
C ASP A 616 -16.42 21.49 -13.68
N ASP A 617 -15.41 21.37 -12.81
CA ASP A 617 -14.69 22.46 -12.14
C ASP A 617 -15.53 23.36 -11.21
N VAL A 618 -16.81 23.04 -10.99
CA VAL A 618 -17.70 23.74 -10.06
C VAL A 618 -17.29 23.50 -8.61
N PHE A 619 -16.86 22.28 -8.29
CA PHE A 619 -16.52 21.87 -6.94
C PHE A 619 -15.01 21.79 -6.72
N ARG A 620 -14.53 22.38 -5.62
CA ARG A 620 -13.12 22.35 -5.20
C ARG A 620 -12.99 22.24 -3.70
N ILE A 621 -12.01 21.47 -3.24
CA ILE A 621 -11.65 21.32 -1.82
C ILE A 621 -10.17 21.65 -1.69
N ALA A 622 -9.79 22.51 -0.74
CA ALA A 622 -8.41 22.73 -0.34
C ALA A 622 -8.20 22.18 1.07
N TYR A 623 -7.06 21.53 1.32
CA TYR A 623 -6.74 20.93 2.62
C TYR A 623 -5.23 20.96 2.87
N THR A 624 -4.84 20.86 4.14
CA THR A 624 -3.46 20.59 4.54
C THR A 624 -3.36 19.18 5.12
N GLN A 625 -2.17 18.60 5.04
CA GLN A 625 -1.88 17.31 5.66
C GLN A 625 -0.56 17.40 6.44
N SER A 626 -0.49 16.70 7.55
CA SER A 626 0.75 16.67 8.34
C SER A 626 1.84 15.96 7.56
N SER A 627 3.06 16.44 7.69
CA SER A 627 4.24 15.70 7.26
C SER A 627 4.57 14.54 8.21
N ALA A 628 4.07 14.57 9.45
CA ALA A 628 4.26 13.47 10.39
C ALA A 628 3.72 12.16 9.82
N TYR A 629 4.44 11.06 10.10
CA TYR A 629 4.04 9.70 9.72
C TYR A 629 3.88 9.42 8.21
N GLY A 630 4.42 10.29 7.34
CA GLY A 630 4.42 10.08 5.89
C GLY A 630 3.03 10.13 5.24
N SER A 631 2.14 10.98 5.77
CA SER A 631 0.79 11.18 5.22
C SER A 631 0.81 11.58 3.75
N ARG A 632 -0.10 11.00 2.96
CA ARG A 632 -0.30 11.28 1.53
C ARG A 632 -1.77 11.37 1.20
N ALA A 633 -2.14 12.27 0.30
CA ALA A 633 -3.50 12.34 -0.21
C ALA A 633 -3.80 11.12 -1.10
N ASP A 634 -5.06 10.67 -1.04
CA ASP A 634 -5.59 9.52 -1.79
C ASP A 634 -6.74 9.96 -2.72
N ASN A 635 -7.78 10.56 -2.13
CA ASN A 635 -8.96 11.01 -2.86
C ASN A 635 -9.72 12.08 -2.08
N CYS A 636 -10.60 12.77 -2.78
CA CYS A 636 -11.65 13.56 -2.16
C CYS A 636 -13.01 13.11 -2.65
N ASN A 637 -14.00 13.08 -1.75
CA ASN A 637 -15.39 12.85 -2.11
C ASN A 637 -16.23 14.11 -1.88
N PHE A 638 -17.24 14.27 -2.71
CA PHE A 638 -18.30 15.25 -2.59
C PHE A 638 -19.65 14.56 -2.80
N GLY A 639 -20.52 14.66 -1.80
CA GLY A 639 -21.86 14.07 -1.81
C GLY A 639 -22.94 15.11 -1.55
N LEU A 640 -24.02 15.06 -2.33
CA LEU A 640 -25.24 15.84 -2.14
C LEU A 640 -26.42 14.92 -1.90
N PHE A 641 -27.28 15.33 -0.98
CA PHE A 641 -28.41 14.53 -0.52
C PHE A 641 -29.73 15.27 -0.66
N ASN A 642 -30.79 14.52 -0.95
CA ASN A 642 -32.16 15.02 -0.84
C ASN A 642 -32.62 15.10 0.63
N SER A 643 -33.84 15.56 0.87
CA SER A 643 -34.42 15.65 2.23
C SER A 643 -34.70 14.28 2.86
N GLY A 644 -34.75 13.21 2.06
CA GLY A 644 -34.86 11.82 2.53
C GLY A 644 -33.52 11.19 2.91
N GLY A 645 -32.39 11.86 2.63
CA GLY A 645 -31.05 11.34 2.88
C GLY A 645 -30.45 10.51 1.73
N ASP A 646 -31.12 10.42 0.58
CA ASP A 646 -30.57 9.72 -0.60
C ASP A 646 -29.60 10.62 -1.37
N TYR A 647 -28.56 10.00 -1.92
CA TYR A 647 -27.64 10.68 -2.83
C TYR A 647 -28.36 11.16 -4.09
N ILE A 648 -28.23 12.45 -4.40
CA ILE A 648 -28.63 13.04 -5.68
C ILE A 648 -27.42 13.37 -6.57
N LEU A 649 -26.23 13.42 -5.96
CA LEU A 649 -24.93 13.48 -6.64
C LEU A 649 -23.89 12.92 -5.69
N ASN A 650 -23.00 12.06 -6.19
CA ASN A 650 -21.82 11.60 -5.49
C ASN A 650 -20.67 11.55 -6.49
N ALA A 651 -19.56 12.19 -6.14
CA ALA A 651 -18.41 12.31 -7.02
C ALA A 651 -17.13 12.17 -6.19
N GLU A 652 -16.26 11.29 -6.64
CA GLU A 652 -14.97 11.05 -6.02
C GLU A 652 -13.87 11.45 -7.01
N ALA A 653 -12.96 12.33 -6.59
CA ALA A 653 -11.85 12.81 -7.40
C ALA A 653 -10.54 12.28 -6.83
N ASN A 654 -9.64 11.85 -7.72
CA ASN A 654 -8.29 11.43 -7.35
C ASN A 654 -7.48 12.60 -6.79
N ALA A 655 -6.78 12.35 -5.68
CA ALA A 655 -5.73 13.22 -5.17
C ALA A 655 -4.45 12.43 -4.96
N VAL A 656 -3.33 12.85 -5.54
CA VAL A 656 -2.10 12.03 -5.52
C VAL A 656 -0.94 12.71 -4.80
N GLY A 657 -0.42 12.02 -3.79
CA GLY A 657 0.84 12.36 -3.14
C GLY A 657 0.73 13.56 -2.18
N MET A 658 1.31 14.69 -2.57
CA MET A 658 1.39 15.92 -1.76
C MET A 658 0.44 17.02 -2.27
N GLU A 659 -0.53 16.68 -3.13
CA GLU A 659 -1.58 17.61 -3.50
C GLU A 659 -2.29 18.13 -2.23
N THR A 660 -2.56 19.43 -2.19
CA THR A 660 -3.23 20.11 -1.06
C THR A 660 -4.65 20.53 -1.44
N GLY A 661 -5.25 19.84 -2.41
CA GLY A 661 -6.60 20.12 -2.87
C GLY A 661 -7.07 19.22 -4.01
N CYS A 662 -8.39 19.15 -4.16
CA CYS A 662 -9.09 18.42 -5.20
C CYS A 662 -9.94 19.36 -6.04
N SER A 663 -9.95 19.14 -7.36
CA SER A 663 -10.87 19.78 -8.30
C SER A 663 -11.66 18.69 -9.00
N PHE A 664 -12.99 18.78 -8.96
CA PHE A 664 -13.87 17.76 -9.52
C PHE A 664 -14.13 18.07 -10.99
N ASN A 665 -13.64 17.21 -11.87
CA ASN A 665 -13.98 17.23 -13.29
C ASN A 665 -14.02 15.80 -13.83
N SER A 666 -14.74 15.60 -14.92
CA SER A 666 -15.01 14.30 -15.51
C SER A 666 -13.76 13.54 -15.98
N LYS A 667 -12.62 14.24 -16.15
CA LYS A 667 -11.33 13.63 -16.49
C LYS A 667 -10.51 13.19 -15.27
N ARG A 668 -10.88 13.62 -14.07
CA ARG A 668 -10.20 13.34 -12.79
C ARG A 668 -11.08 12.56 -11.81
N LEU A 669 -12.30 12.21 -12.20
CA LEU A 669 -13.18 11.35 -11.39
C LEU A 669 -12.57 9.96 -11.27
N TYR A 670 -12.53 9.48 -10.03
CA TYR A 670 -12.26 8.09 -9.69
C TYR A 670 -13.55 7.27 -9.75
N ALA A 671 -14.62 7.79 -9.15
CA ALA A 671 -15.94 7.15 -9.11
C ALA A 671 -17.07 8.19 -9.05
N GLY A 672 -18.29 7.72 -9.33
CA GLY A 672 -19.49 8.56 -9.32
C GLY A 672 -19.69 9.35 -10.61
N ASN A 673 -20.42 10.47 -10.53
CA ASN A 673 -20.67 11.33 -11.68
C ASN A 673 -20.87 12.79 -11.27
N LEU A 674 -20.70 13.69 -12.24
CA LEU A 674 -20.94 15.13 -12.08
C LEU A 674 -22.18 15.59 -12.85
N ALA A 675 -23.14 14.69 -13.08
CA ALA A 675 -24.38 15.05 -13.76
C ALA A 675 -25.15 16.06 -12.91
N LYS A 676 -25.65 17.11 -13.55
CA LYS A 676 -26.42 18.15 -12.88
C LYS A 676 -27.67 17.55 -12.21
N PRO A 677 -27.84 17.71 -10.88
CA PRO A 677 -29.03 17.21 -10.19
C PRO A 677 -30.31 17.88 -10.73
N THR A 678 -31.39 17.11 -10.79
CA THR A 678 -32.73 17.60 -11.19
C THR A 678 -33.49 18.29 -10.07
N GLN A 679 -32.98 18.21 -8.84
CA GLN A 679 -33.56 18.77 -7.62
C GLN A 679 -32.49 19.44 -6.76
N ALA A 680 -32.92 20.34 -5.88
CA ALA A 680 -32.04 21.00 -4.93
C ALA A 680 -31.52 20.01 -3.87
N ALA A 681 -30.27 20.21 -3.44
CA ALA A 681 -29.69 19.51 -2.30
C ALA A 681 -30.26 20.07 -1.00
N ALA A 682 -30.64 19.18 -0.09
CA ALA A 682 -31.05 19.52 1.27
C ALA A 682 -29.88 19.45 2.26
N ALA A 683 -28.91 18.57 1.98
CA ALA A 683 -27.68 18.41 2.75
C ALA A 683 -26.52 18.03 1.82
N GLY A 684 -25.31 18.08 2.35
CA GLY A 684 -24.11 17.77 1.58
C GLY A 684 -22.92 17.56 2.48
N SER A 685 -22.05 16.65 2.06
CA SER A 685 -20.86 16.26 2.77
C SER A 685 -19.67 16.30 1.84
N ILE A 686 -18.52 16.60 2.42
CA ILE A 686 -17.23 16.42 1.77
C ILE A 686 -16.37 15.50 2.62
N SER A 687 -15.50 14.76 1.94
CA SER A 687 -14.42 14.07 2.63
C SER A 687 -13.10 14.16 1.87
N VAL A 688 -12.02 14.09 2.63
CA VAL A 688 -10.65 13.95 2.13
C VAL A 688 -10.09 12.70 2.78
N ALA A 689 -9.68 11.71 1.98
CA ALA A 689 -8.94 10.58 2.49
C ALA A 689 -7.44 10.72 2.23
N THR A 690 -6.67 10.32 3.23
CA THR A 690 -5.22 10.24 3.19
C THR A 690 -4.79 8.83 3.53
N THR A 691 -3.62 8.42 3.03
CA THR A 691 -2.92 7.24 3.51
C THR A 691 -1.84 7.67 4.50
N VAL A 692 -1.92 7.19 5.75
CA VAL A 692 -0.94 7.50 6.81
C VAL A 692 -0.63 6.21 7.56
N LEU A 693 0.65 5.93 7.81
CA LEU A 693 1.07 4.65 8.42
C LEU A 693 0.47 3.43 7.68
N GLY A 694 0.31 3.48 6.36
CA GLY A 694 -0.31 2.42 5.56
C GLY A 694 -1.81 2.16 5.83
N ASN A 695 -2.46 3.01 6.63
CA ASN A 695 -3.90 2.99 6.89
C ASN A 695 -4.59 4.10 6.09
N GLN A 696 -5.87 3.93 5.76
CA GLN A 696 -6.67 5.01 5.16
C GLN A 696 -7.34 5.84 6.26
N LEU A 697 -7.19 7.15 6.19
CA LEU A 697 -7.71 8.11 7.16
C LEU A 697 -8.63 9.07 6.43
N THR A 698 -9.91 9.08 6.80
CA THR A 698 -10.91 9.94 6.15
C THR A 698 -11.26 11.11 7.06
N THR A 699 -11.22 12.34 6.56
CA THR A 699 -11.76 13.51 7.25
C THR A 699 -13.02 13.93 6.56
N THR A 700 -14.13 14.00 7.30
CA THR A 700 -15.45 14.38 6.77
C THR A 700 -15.91 15.69 7.40
N ARG A 701 -16.45 16.58 6.57
CA ARG A 701 -17.11 17.82 6.97
C ARG A 701 -18.48 17.90 6.32
N GLN A 702 -19.51 18.20 7.12
CA GLN A 702 -20.83 18.55 6.60
C GLN A 702 -20.80 20.01 6.12
N LEU A 703 -21.42 20.27 4.97
CA LEU A 703 -21.60 21.63 4.51
C LEU A 703 -22.66 22.34 5.37
N PRO A 704 -22.40 23.59 5.79
CA PRO A 704 -23.35 24.39 6.55
C PRO A 704 -24.55 24.83 5.71
#